data_AF-A0A810NQQ9-F1
#
_entry.id   AF-A0A810NQQ9-F1
#
_cell.length_a   1.000
_cell.length_b   1.000
_cell.length_c   1.000
_cell.angle_alpha   90.00
_cell.angle_beta   90.00
_cell.angle_gamma   90.00
#
_symmetry.space_group_name_H-M   'P 1'
#
loop_
_entity.id
_entity.type
_entity.pdbx_description
1 polymer ?
#
loop_
_entity_poly.entity_id
_entity_poly.type
_entity_poly.pdbx_seq_one_letter_code
_entity_poly.pdbx_strand_id
1 'polypeptide(L)'
;MAAIDPRLAAKAVFDTRYADLVRSGVDAAGMHTWDPHLSRRTRVLVPVDVQAYVAVPGGEQTVPVTGGPDDPDPFAAGAVRPDGVHLHWALPDALLAGRNDPKTRSLVLPPLPDRWVVVRALAPQGARQVRLRGWVIDAATAAVTPLESYTGTPGPAGGRVYEPLDAAAGGSLMWTASYTASADRFAFHDPLADLTPDLHADQAVYTVAGWWSDLAADPLAGAAGPARLDAALAARGWRLVHDDDDTVLTAPDPRLAQVREAAGLTAPVDDPPAKVAAADGAALTGRLDGVAVLGSLPVSMVEQVVVTPALPRYATLLHGCVLGVPVAGPLPAADDRPDPAALGVALGQDLDDVVAAFGAAVLGLDTAHRREAETLVAAFTSGLIEQLGSPDGLTDLAEREHADGFWALPGTPLPGAKPDRLRGEDSAAAGPLTVGRKGRAAQPSSRLGAKLDWQVKSDVLLGGRVDRLRSARAEEVRLVTGAREKADVREVVRPAPRWFRPQAPMLALRGARPSHRHHHDGDFDDGGRLRCRYPSEAVTAIEGVVTGAAVVPSLGSGAVPDEVLTVVREAVLLNPYAYRWLAEAGAPPSGGAGPYRTRLAAEMVRLYGADGRYDGLSGLNLPAASAAAPVSGTWASARDQAVDRQIAQELARHSLYVGTPPSPIAITTWRQPWVPLWLEWQAVVDGSDSVAGWELSDLDLRPGSEPAIPGNPVRLTCTGRSPIGQGAATALREGIRRWIEAEHQREATGGPSALSTADELALQRLGDLLAPMDLVSASLDGIRERLLGIDYVGVVRRGTTGKPQASALPVPLFGGTVQLDKLRLVDAFGRTLAIPAEAVAATATTLDLAVDLPGGMRLRPRLQHSARWLFRLVDPAQPAATAPGDLHEAYVDQLDPSGGVNPVAGFLLPDHIDEELEAFTVGGQALGQLGHDPVTGAVTWEPAPGRPLPPDAEPLADLPASARITGQIAAGLVVADAQARALVPAPAGSALTALLRAVDTTLWTVDTYAAVGSPTVAGLVGRPIAVVRAVLRLDAPDDTAEIEVTEPGGADARRAAFAALAEQRFEVSLGELTRTDDALLGFYVDDDYSRLHLVDRVVAAQARESGRLRGHLGLLGAVTTPGLDPLAHPYLVPDGQITIRPGQTVRLTLLMLPLGRVHLTSGVLPRKHLSLSDHWVTPGLRRLVPSVRVGPVLVDPAEIRLPLVNLLGDKQTFTRRTGPLTWRDDPIVAATQTAYLPRSPHEAQEGWIRVTPEEEDPA
;
A
#
# COMPACT_ATOMS: atom_id res chain seq x y z
N MET A 1 37.72 49.22 25.29
CA MET A 1 36.69 49.87 26.13
C MET A 1 37.14 51.28 26.46
N ALA A 2 36.45 52.30 25.94
CA ALA A 2 36.58 53.64 26.50
C ALA A 2 36.05 53.61 27.94
N ALA A 3 36.79 54.19 28.89
CA ALA A 3 36.40 54.23 30.29
C ALA A 3 35.07 54.98 30.44
N ILE A 4 34.02 54.26 30.84
CA ILE A 4 32.72 54.84 31.18
C ILE A 4 32.93 55.79 32.36
N ASP A 5 32.41 57.03 32.28
CA ASP A 5 32.49 58.00 33.37
C ASP A 5 31.88 57.39 34.65
N PRO A 6 32.67 57.24 35.75
CA PRO A 6 32.22 56.63 36.99
C PRO A 6 30.98 57.29 37.59
N ARG A 7 30.75 58.59 37.31
CA ARG A 7 29.57 59.32 37.78
C ARG A 7 28.31 58.95 37.00
N LEU A 8 28.45 58.72 35.70
CA LEU A 8 27.38 58.22 34.82
C LEU A 8 27.03 56.78 35.17
N ALA A 9 28.03 55.93 35.44
CA ALA A 9 27.81 54.57 35.91
C ALA A 9 27.09 54.53 37.27
N ALA A 10 27.54 55.32 38.25
CA ALA A 10 26.90 55.40 39.56
C ALA A 10 25.45 55.91 39.48
N LYS A 11 25.17 56.90 38.63
CA LYS A 11 23.81 57.42 38.42
C LYS A 11 22.91 56.41 37.69
N ALA A 12 23.45 55.69 36.70
CA ALA A 12 22.70 54.68 35.95
C ALA A 12 22.27 53.50 36.83
N VAL A 13 23.10 53.05 37.77
CA VAL A 13 22.78 51.90 38.65
C VAL A 13 21.58 52.14 39.58
N PHE A 14 21.28 53.41 39.91
CA PHE A 14 20.12 53.80 40.72
C PHE A 14 18.90 54.24 39.88
N ASP A 15 18.99 54.21 38.55
CA ASP A 15 17.88 54.51 37.66
C ASP A 15 16.89 53.34 37.62
N THR A 16 15.58 53.62 37.58
CA THR A 16 14.54 52.60 37.47
C THR A 16 14.75 51.73 36.22
N ARG A 17 15.25 52.31 35.13
CA ARG A 17 15.56 51.56 33.89
C ARG A 17 16.63 50.50 34.09
N TYR A 18 17.64 50.76 34.93
CA TYR A 18 18.68 49.78 35.23
C TYR A 18 18.14 48.69 36.17
N ALA A 19 17.30 49.06 37.14
CA ALA A 19 16.61 48.10 37.99
C ALA A 19 15.68 47.18 37.18
N ASP A 20 14.95 47.71 36.20
CA ASP A 20 14.07 46.95 35.31
C ASP A 20 14.89 45.99 34.42
N LEU A 21 16.03 46.44 33.90
CA LEU A 21 16.94 45.63 33.07
C LEU A 21 17.56 44.47 33.87
N VAL A 22 18.02 44.72 35.09
CA VAL A 22 18.60 43.67 35.96
C VAL A 22 17.53 42.70 36.46
N ARG A 23 16.33 43.18 36.82
CA ARG A 23 15.28 42.33 37.42
C ARG A 23 14.47 41.54 36.39
N SER A 24 14.27 42.07 35.18
CA SER A 24 13.52 41.38 34.12
C SER A 24 14.29 40.23 33.49
N GLY A 25 15.62 40.20 33.67
CA GLY A 25 16.52 39.24 33.02
C GLY A 25 16.66 39.45 31.51
N VAL A 26 16.25 40.62 30.99
CA VAL A 26 16.32 40.99 29.57
C VAL A 26 17.33 42.12 29.41
N ASP A 27 18.20 42.03 28.40
CA ASP A 27 19.17 43.08 28.10
C ASP A 27 18.53 44.29 27.38
N ALA A 28 19.27 45.40 27.25
CA ALA A 28 18.75 46.63 26.66
C ALA A 28 18.24 46.43 25.21
N ALA A 29 18.96 45.64 24.41
CA ALA A 29 18.60 45.35 23.03
C ALA A 29 17.34 44.46 22.97
N GLY A 30 17.22 43.50 23.89
CA GLY A 30 16.06 42.64 24.03
C GLY A 30 14.79 43.39 24.47
N MET A 31 14.92 44.40 25.33
CA MET A 31 13.80 45.29 25.67
C MET A 31 13.33 46.10 24.46
N HIS A 32 14.25 46.56 23.61
CA HIS A 32 13.91 47.35 22.42
C HIS A 32 13.18 46.51 21.36
N THR A 33 13.58 45.25 21.20
CA THR A 33 13.05 44.32 20.19
C THR A 33 11.92 43.45 20.71
N TRP A 34 11.45 43.66 21.95
CA TRP A 34 10.48 42.81 22.60
C TRP A 34 9.20 42.63 21.75
N ASP A 35 8.85 41.38 21.43
CA ASP A 35 7.62 41.05 20.70
C ASP A 35 6.45 40.87 21.67
N PRO A 36 5.43 41.76 21.65
CA PRO A 36 4.27 41.65 22.52
C PRO A 36 3.26 40.59 22.10
N HIS A 37 3.40 40.03 20.89
CA HIS A 37 2.52 39.00 20.33
C HIS A 37 3.09 37.58 20.49
N LEU A 38 4.37 37.47 20.86
CA LEU A 38 5.00 36.18 21.08
C LEU A 38 4.51 35.53 22.39
N SER A 39 3.81 34.40 22.27
CA SER A 39 3.45 33.58 23.44
C SER A 39 4.71 33.10 24.17
N ARG A 40 4.75 33.27 25.49
CA ARG A 40 5.84 32.82 26.37
C ARG A 40 5.51 31.49 27.08
N ARG A 41 4.67 30.64 26.47
CA ARG A 41 4.52 29.24 26.91
C ARG A 41 5.85 28.50 26.83
N THR A 42 6.09 27.59 27.76
CA THR A 42 7.23 26.66 27.71
C THR A 42 7.16 25.84 26.43
N ARG A 43 8.24 25.85 25.64
CA ARG A 43 8.30 25.09 24.39
C ARG A 43 9.04 23.77 24.56
N VAL A 44 8.45 22.67 24.14
CA VAL A 44 9.14 21.39 24.02
C VAL A 44 10.15 21.49 22.87
N LEU A 45 11.39 21.09 23.15
CA LEU A 45 12.49 21.07 22.19
C LEU A 45 12.35 19.82 21.31
N VAL A 46 12.04 20.03 20.04
CA VAL A 46 11.90 19.00 19.02
C VAL A 46 13.09 19.10 18.06
N PRO A 47 13.94 18.08 17.96
CA PRO A 47 15.15 18.18 17.16
C PRO A 47 14.85 18.13 15.66
N VAL A 48 15.63 18.87 14.88
CA VAL A 48 15.66 18.85 13.41
C VAL A 48 17.08 18.76 12.89
N ASP A 49 17.25 18.08 11.76
CA ASP A 49 18.54 17.97 11.10
C ASP A 49 18.83 19.24 10.28
N VAL A 50 19.98 19.87 10.53
CA VAL A 50 20.45 21.06 9.82
C VAL A 50 21.75 20.69 9.08
N GLN A 51 21.85 21.08 7.82
CA GLN A 51 23.02 20.83 6.98
C GLN A 51 23.56 22.15 6.43
N ALA A 52 24.87 22.24 6.24
CA ALA A 52 25.54 23.45 5.74
C ALA A 52 26.44 23.14 4.55
N TYR A 53 26.00 23.50 3.35
CA TYR A 53 26.81 23.46 2.15
C TYR A 53 27.66 24.74 2.05
N VAL A 54 28.98 24.59 2.07
CA VAL A 54 29.90 25.74 1.91
C VAL A 54 30.28 25.86 0.44
N ALA A 55 29.87 26.97 -0.17
CA ALA A 55 30.22 27.31 -1.55
C ALA A 55 31.48 28.18 -1.53
N VAL A 56 32.44 27.86 -2.40
CA VAL A 56 33.68 28.64 -2.55
C VAL A 56 33.81 29.17 -3.98
N PRO A 57 34.52 30.29 -4.19
CA PRO A 57 34.75 30.83 -5.52
C PRO A 57 35.44 29.81 -6.44
N GLY A 58 34.87 29.56 -7.62
CA GLY A 58 35.37 28.55 -8.55
C GLY A 58 35.15 27.10 -8.09
N GLY A 59 34.29 26.89 -7.09
CA GLY A 59 33.88 25.58 -6.59
C GLY A 59 33.06 24.78 -7.59
N GLU A 60 32.48 23.68 -7.12
CA GLU A 60 31.68 22.79 -7.97
C GLU A 60 30.39 23.43 -8.48
N GLN A 61 29.89 22.93 -9.59
CA GLN A 61 28.61 23.33 -10.15
C GLN A 61 27.46 22.59 -9.46
N THR A 62 26.35 23.30 -9.25
CA THR A 62 25.10 22.75 -8.71
C THR A 62 23.95 23.02 -9.68
N VAL A 63 22.95 22.14 -9.69
CA VAL A 63 21.75 22.25 -10.53
C VAL A 63 20.57 22.68 -9.65
N PRO A 64 19.85 23.76 -9.99
CA PRO A 64 18.74 24.28 -9.18
C PRO A 64 17.46 23.44 -9.37
N VAL A 65 17.46 22.20 -8.86
CA VAL A 65 16.30 21.30 -8.93
C VAL A 65 15.33 21.58 -7.78
N THR A 66 14.07 21.84 -8.11
CA THR A 66 12.98 22.11 -7.17
C THR A 66 11.97 20.95 -7.08
N GLY A 67 11.99 20.02 -8.03
CA GLY A 67 11.00 18.95 -8.16
C GLY A 67 9.69 19.42 -8.81
N GLY A 68 9.71 20.58 -9.48
CA GLY A 68 8.57 21.22 -10.14
C GLY A 68 8.72 21.29 -11.67
N PRO A 69 7.68 21.77 -12.39
CA PRO A 69 7.65 21.81 -13.85
C PRO A 69 8.67 22.79 -14.48
N ASP A 70 9.12 23.78 -13.70
CA ASP A 70 10.10 24.80 -14.13
C ASP A 70 11.55 24.38 -13.86
N ASP A 71 11.77 23.12 -13.46
CA ASP A 71 13.11 22.61 -13.24
C ASP A 71 13.96 22.61 -14.53
N PRO A 72 15.29 22.75 -14.41
CA PRO A 72 16.19 22.51 -15.53
C PRO A 72 16.00 21.11 -16.12
N ASP A 73 16.16 20.98 -17.44
CA ASP A 73 16.13 19.69 -18.12
C ASP A 73 17.14 18.71 -17.47
N PRO A 74 16.82 17.40 -17.37
CA PRO A 74 17.76 16.41 -16.85
C PRO A 74 19.07 16.44 -17.64
N PHE A 75 20.19 16.23 -16.94
CA PHE A 75 21.55 16.37 -17.46
C PHE A 75 21.96 17.79 -17.88
N ALA A 76 21.17 18.83 -17.57
CA ALA A 76 21.60 20.22 -17.74
C ALA A 76 22.90 20.52 -16.96
N ALA A 77 23.70 21.43 -17.52
CA ALA A 77 24.88 21.97 -16.85
C ALA A 77 24.47 22.79 -15.62
N GLY A 78 25.26 22.70 -14.55
CA GLY A 78 25.01 23.46 -13.32
C GLY A 78 25.68 24.84 -13.34
N ALA A 79 25.45 25.61 -12.28
CA ALA A 79 26.13 26.85 -12.01
C ALA A 79 26.81 26.80 -10.63
N VAL A 80 27.92 27.52 -10.48
CA VAL A 80 28.58 27.68 -9.18
C VAL A 80 27.68 28.57 -8.31
N ARG A 81 27.38 28.12 -7.09
CA ARG A 81 26.57 28.91 -6.15
C ARG A 81 27.33 30.15 -5.69
N PRO A 82 26.63 31.23 -5.29
CA PRO A 82 27.26 32.36 -4.62
C PRO A 82 28.14 31.91 -3.45
N ASP A 83 29.27 32.56 -3.22
CA ASP A 83 30.18 32.26 -2.11
C ASP A 83 29.45 32.40 -0.75
N GLY A 84 29.81 31.54 0.20
CA GLY A 84 29.31 31.57 1.58
C GLY A 84 28.73 30.24 2.06
N VAL A 85 27.95 30.32 3.14
CA VAL A 85 27.33 29.16 3.78
C VAL A 85 25.86 29.07 3.39
N HIS A 86 25.48 27.95 2.78
CA HIS A 86 24.11 27.63 2.41
C HIS A 86 23.55 26.60 3.40
N LEU A 87 22.64 27.03 4.27
CA LEU A 87 21.99 26.17 5.25
C LEU A 87 20.69 25.59 4.69
N HIS A 88 20.39 24.34 5.03
CA HIS A 88 19.10 23.70 4.80
C HIS A 88 18.73 22.81 5.98
N TRP A 89 17.49 22.87 6.45
CA TRP A 89 17.03 22.02 7.55
C TRP A 89 15.79 21.21 7.17
N ALA A 90 15.77 19.95 7.62
CA ALA A 90 14.67 19.04 7.39
C ALA A 90 13.61 19.21 8.48
N LEU A 91 12.34 19.17 8.08
CA LEU A 91 11.22 19.18 9.02
C LEU A 91 11.03 17.76 9.60
N PRO A 92 10.56 17.63 10.86
CA PRO A 92 10.20 16.33 11.42
C PRO A 92 9.16 15.61 10.56
N ASP A 93 9.27 14.29 10.45
CA ASP A 93 8.48 13.47 9.53
C ASP A 93 6.97 13.60 9.82
N ALA A 94 6.63 13.77 11.09
CA ALA A 94 5.25 13.98 11.55
C ALA A 94 4.57 15.22 10.93
N LEU A 95 5.34 16.23 10.53
CA LEU A 95 4.82 17.45 9.87
C LEU A 95 4.69 17.30 8.35
N LEU A 96 5.23 16.22 7.78
CA LEU A 96 5.12 15.91 6.36
C LEU A 96 4.08 14.81 6.09
N ALA A 97 3.52 14.21 7.16
CA ALA A 97 2.50 13.18 7.08
C ALA A 97 1.09 13.76 6.83
N GLY A 98 0.54 13.52 5.65
CA GLY A 98 -0.83 13.91 5.30
C GLY A 98 -1.88 12.88 5.72
N ARG A 99 -3.11 13.35 5.93
CA ARG A 99 -4.28 12.50 6.23
C ARG A 99 -5.35 12.67 5.17
N ASN A 100 -6.04 11.60 4.83
CA ASN A 100 -7.19 11.67 3.93
C ASN A 100 -8.42 12.14 4.71
N ASP A 101 -9.04 13.24 4.30
CA ASP A 101 -10.30 13.69 4.87
C ASP A 101 -11.42 12.76 4.37
N PRO A 102 -12.11 12.02 5.27
CA PRO A 102 -13.13 11.05 4.88
C PRO A 102 -14.33 11.67 4.14
N LYS A 103 -14.58 12.98 4.30
CA LYS A 103 -15.71 13.68 3.65
C LYS A 103 -15.36 14.15 2.25
N THR A 104 -14.24 14.86 2.13
CA THR A 104 -13.80 15.49 0.86
C THR A 104 -12.96 14.54 0.01
N ARG A 105 -12.46 13.45 0.59
CA ARG A 105 -11.48 12.51 0.00
C ARG A 105 -10.19 13.22 -0.45
N SER A 106 -9.87 14.37 0.14
CA SER A 106 -8.66 15.13 -0.17
C SER A 106 -7.57 14.89 0.87
N LEU A 107 -6.32 15.03 0.44
CA LEU A 107 -5.16 15.05 1.33
C LEU A 107 -5.16 16.36 2.12
N VAL A 108 -5.13 16.26 3.44
CA VAL A 108 -4.95 17.39 4.37
C VAL A 108 -3.56 17.25 5.00
N LEU A 109 -2.75 18.29 4.85
CA LEU A 109 -1.40 18.38 5.43
C LEU A 109 -1.41 19.32 6.63
N PRO A 110 -0.61 19.04 7.67
CA PRO A 110 -0.50 19.93 8.81
C PRO A 110 0.23 21.23 8.42
N PRO A 111 -0.09 22.36 9.07
CA PRO A 111 0.61 23.62 8.85
C PRO A 111 2.05 23.53 9.35
N LEU A 112 2.98 24.10 8.59
CA LEU A 112 4.40 24.16 8.93
C LEU A 112 4.73 25.42 9.76
N PRO A 113 5.86 25.46 10.50
CA PRO A 113 6.26 26.64 11.24
C PRO A 113 6.58 27.81 10.30
N ASP A 114 5.99 28.95 10.57
CA ASP A 114 6.10 30.17 9.78
C ASP A 114 7.20 31.12 10.28
N ARG A 115 7.78 30.88 11.47
CA ARG A 115 8.88 31.67 12.02
C ARG A 115 10.10 30.80 12.27
N TRP A 116 11.23 31.25 11.76
CA TRP A 116 12.53 30.62 11.97
C TRP A 116 13.56 31.66 12.38
N VAL A 117 14.53 31.27 13.20
CA VAL A 117 15.70 32.07 13.53
C VAL A 117 16.95 31.26 13.21
N VAL A 118 17.89 31.90 12.53
CA VAL A 118 19.23 31.39 12.27
C VAL A 118 20.21 32.23 13.08
N VAL A 119 21.04 31.61 13.90
CA VAL A 119 22.07 32.28 14.71
C VAL A 119 23.42 31.69 14.37
N ARG A 120 24.34 32.54 13.89
CA ARG A 120 25.75 32.20 13.71
C ARG A 120 26.54 32.65 14.94
N ALA A 121 27.23 31.70 15.58
CA ALA A 121 28.17 31.95 16.66
C ALA A 121 29.61 31.76 16.18
N LEU A 122 30.44 32.77 16.43
CA LEU A 122 31.86 32.79 16.13
C LEU A 122 32.65 32.91 17.44
N ALA A 123 33.79 32.24 17.56
CA ALA A 123 34.66 32.29 18.73
C ALA A 123 35.91 33.16 18.43
N PRO A 124 35.92 34.46 18.77
CA PRO A 124 37.07 35.31 18.48
C PRO A 124 38.26 34.93 19.37
N GLN A 125 39.47 34.99 18.81
CA GLN A 125 40.67 34.65 19.56
C GLN A 125 40.91 35.65 20.72
N GLY A 126 41.20 35.12 21.91
CA GLY A 126 41.42 35.93 23.12
C GLY A 126 40.16 36.53 23.76
N ALA A 127 38.98 36.35 23.15
CA ALA A 127 37.70 36.71 23.75
C ALA A 127 37.17 35.57 24.65
N ARG A 128 36.42 35.93 25.69
CA ARG A 128 35.72 34.97 26.57
C ARG A 128 34.26 34.72 26.18
N GLN A 129 33.76 35.48 25.22
CA GLN A 129 32.38 35.42 24.73
C GLN A 129 32.37 35.23 23.22
N VAL A 130 31.36 34.53 22.72
CA VAL A 130 31.16 34.38 21.28
C VAL A 130 30.65 35.69 20.68
N ARG A 131 30.94 35.91 19.40
CA ARG A 131 30.29 36.94 18.59
C ARG A 131 29.11 36.30 17.86
N LEU A 132 27.90 36.81 18.14
CA LEU A 132 26.67 36.34 17.51
C LEU A 132 26.26 37.24 16.35
N ARG A 133 25.69 36.64 15.31
CA ARG A 133 24.87 37.32 14.30
C ARG A 133 23.63 36.47 14.05
N GLY A 134 22.46 37.08 13.99
CA GLY A 134 21.20 36.35 13.84
C GLY A 134 20.27 36.95 12.80
N TRP A 135 19.38 36.11 12.27
CA TRP A 135 18.36 36.47 11.29
C TRP A 135 17.06 35.76 11.63
N VAL A 136 15.93 36.44 11.47
CA VAL A 136 14.59 35.88 11.55
C VAL A 136 14.01 35.76 10.15
N ILE A 137 13.51 34.57 9.83
CA ILE A 137 12.92 34.21 8.55
C ILE A 137 11.42 34.01 8.76
N ASP A 138 10.61 34.72 7.98
CA ASP A 138 9.20 34.44 7.79
C ASP A 138 9.04 33.44 6.64
N ALA A 139 8.79 32.18 6.98
CA ALA A 139 8.69 31.10 5.99
C ALA A 139 7.41 31.17 5.14
N ALA A 140 6.41 31.98 5.50
CA ALA A 140 5.22 32.20 4.67
C ALA A 140 5.47 33.25 3.58
N THR A 141 6.24 34.30 3.89
CA THR A 141 6.52 35.43 2.97
C THR A 141 7.91 35.42 2.35
N ALA A 142 8.80 34.51 2.80
CA ALA A 142 10.23 34.49 2.51
C ALA A 142 10.97 35.78 2.90
N ALA A 143 10.46 36.52 3.89
CA ALA A 143 11.13 37.72 4.40
C ALA A 143 12.24 37.34 5.38
N VAL A 144 13.44 37.88 5.19
CA VAL A 144 14.60 37.67 6.08
C VAL A 144 14.99 38.99 6.74
N THR A 145 14.96 39.05 8.07
CA THR A 145 15.21 40.27 8.86
C THR A 145 16.35 40.04 9.84
N PRO A 146 17.35 40.94 9.97
CA PRO A 146 18.35 40.83 11.02
C PRO A 146 17.73 40.80 12.42
N LEU A 147 18.18 39.87 13.26
CA LEU A 147 17.61 39.62 14.60
C LEU A 147 17.63 40.86 15.51
N GLU A 148 18.65 41.70 15.37
CA GLU A 148 18.81 42.97 16.10
C GLU A 148 17.75 44.04 15.75
N SER A 149 17.06 43.87 14.62
CA SER A 149 16.05 44.80 14.10
C SER A 149 14.63 44.23 14.07
N TYR A 150 14.49 42.93 14.34
CA TYR A 150 13.20 42.26 14.30
C TYR A 150 12.40 42.55 15.57
N THR A 151 11.13 42.96 15.41
CA THR A 151 10.24 43.38 16.50
C THR A 151 8.93 42.57 16.54
N GLY A 152 8.95 41.32 16.03
CA GLY A 152 7.77 40.43 16.01
C GLY A 152 6.91 40.50 14.74
N THR A 153 7.07 41.55 13.94
CA THR A 153 6.37 41.69 12.65
C THR A 153 7.28 41.32 11.49
N PRO A 154 6.80 40.53 10.51
CA PRO A 154 7.55 40.27 9.29
C PRO A 154 7.98 41.53 8.56
N GLY A 155 9.17 41.47 7.97
CA GLY A 155 9.58 42.45 6.96
C GLY A 155 8.73 42.36 5.68
N PRO A 156 9.02 43.20 4.68
CA PRO A 156 8.37 43.09 3.37
C PRO A 156 8.62 41.70 2.76
N ALA A 157 7.62 41.13 2.10
CA ALA A 157 7.70 39.81 1.49
C ALA A 157 8.88 39.73 0.51
N GLY A 158 9.76 38.75 0.71
CA GLY A 158 10.92 38.49 -0.16
C GLY A 158 10.57 37.63 -1.38
N GLY A 159 9.42 36.95 -1.36
CA GLY A 159 8.96 36.09 -2.44
C GLY A 159 7.45 35.87 -2.46
N ARG A 160 7.02 34.79 -3.12
CA ARG A 160 5.61 34.37 -3.19
C ARG A 160 5.04 34.11 -1.80
N VAL A 161 3.85 34.58 -1.48
CA VAL A 161 3.22 34.26 -0.17
C VAL A 161 2.53 32.90 -0.24
N TYR A 162 2.70 32.07 0.79
CA TYR A 162 2.04 30.77 0.94
C TYR A 162 0.99 30.81 2.06
N GLU A 163 -0.28 30.63 1.68
CA GLU A 163 -1.42 30.50 2.60
C GLU A 163 -2.39 29.42 2.08
N PRO A 164 -2.47 28.23 2.72
CA PRO A 164 -1.69 27.80 3.88
C PRO A 164 -0.21 27.51 3.54
N LEU A 165 0.67 27.61 4.55
CA LEU A 165 2.04 27.10 4.49
C LEU A 165 2.05 25.64 4.95
N ASP A 166 2.05 24.70 3.99
CA ASP A 166 2.07 23.26 4.24
C ASP A 166 3.11 22.53 3.37
N ALA A 167 3.23 21.21 3.52
CA ALA A 167 4.20 20.41 2.78
C ALA A 167 3.93 20.30 1.26
N ALA A 168 2.81 20.83 0.75
CA ALA A 168 2.49 20.89 -0.69
C ALA A 168 2.52 22.31 -1.26
N ALA A 169 2.67 23.35 -0.43
CA ALA A 169 2.59 24.75 -0.82
C ALA A 169 3.55 25.15 -1.96
N GLY A 170 4.74 24.54 -2.01
CA GLY A 170 5.75 24.78 -3.06
C GLY A 170 5.48 24.09 -4.40
N GLY A 171 4.33 23.42 -4.57
CA GLY A 171 3.93 22.77 -5.83
C GLY A 171 4.52 21.38 -6.09
N SER A 172 5.42 20.92 -5.22
CA SER A 172 5.99 19.57 -5.21
C SER A 172 6.04 19.07 -3.77
N LEU A 173 5.77 17.78 -3.50
CA LEU A 173 5.91 17.23 -2.15
C LEU A 173 7.36 17.18 -1.66
N MET A 174 8.33 17.41 -2.55
CA MET A 174 9.77 17.46 -2.23
C MET A 174 10.27 18.90 -2.02
N TRP A 175 9.41 19.92 -2.09
CA TRP A 175 9.85 21.31 -2.07
C TRP A 175 10.55 21.70 -0.76
N THR A 176 10.13 21.12 0.38
CA THR A 176 10.75 21.34 1.69
C THR A 176 12.08 20.59 1.86
N ALA A 177 12.38 19.64 0.99
CA ALA A 177 13.65 18.90 1.00
C ALA A 177 14.70 19.54 0.07
N SER A 178 14.28 20.36 -0.90
CA SER A 178 15.17 21.07 -1.82
C SER A 178 15.63 22.41 -1.21
N TYR A 179 16.94 22.64 -1.18
CA TYR A 179 17.51 23.95 -0.83
C TYR A 179 16.99 25.06 -1.75
N THR A 180 16.91 24.77 -3.05
CA THR A 180 16.53 25.78 -4.05
C THR A 180 15.03 26.09 -3.96
N ALA A 181 14.18 25.09 -3.77
CA ALA A 181 12.73 25.31 -3.70
C ALA A 181 12.29 25.97 -2.38
N SER A 182 13.02 25.72 -1.29
CA SER A 182 12.74 26.27 0.04
C SER A 182 13.60 27.48 0.41
N ALA A 183 14.28 28.09 -0.56
CA ALA A 183 15.13 29.27 -0.38
C ALA A 183 14.39 30.36 0.41
N ASP A 184 15.08 30.92 1.41
CA ASP A 184 14.58 31.93 2.34
C ASP A 184 13.35 31.49 3.16
N ARG A 185 13.18 30.18 3.38
CA ARG A 185 12.13 29.58 4.23
C ARG A 185 12.66 28.47 5.12
N PHE A 186 13.04 27.35 4.50
CA PHE A 186 13.72 26.21 5.14
C PHE A 186 15.17 26.07 4.68
N ALA A 187 15.64 27.09 3.97
CA ALA A 187 16.99 27.29 3.51
C ALA A 187 17.42 28.75 3.72
N PHE A 188 18.71 28.97 3.94
CA PHE A 188 19.28 30.29 4.17
C PHE A 188 20.68 30.42 3.55
N HIS A 189 21.04 31.60 3.05
CA HIS A 189 22.38 31.90 2.56
C HIS A 189 23.04 32.98 3.43
N ASP A 190 24.18 32.63 4.03
CA ASP A 190 25.05 33.57 4.72
C ASP A 190 26.27 33.89 3.84
N PRO A 191 26.37 35.10 3.27
CA PRO A 191 27.48 35.49 2.40
C PRO A 191 28.80 35.74 3.15
N LEU A 192 28.82 35.64 4.49
CA LEU A 192 30.02 35.84 5.32
C LEU A 192 30.68 37.23 5.19
N ALA A 193 29.98 38.22 4.63
CA ALA A 193 30.54 39.53 4.31
C ALA A 193 30.99 40.37 5.52
N ASP A 194 30.60 39.99 6.74
CA ASP A 194 30.92 40.69 8.00
C ASP A 194 32.03 40.02 8.82
N LEU A 195 32.70 39.00 8.27
CA LEU A 195 33.80 38.35 8.95
C LEU A 195 35.01 39.27 9.11
N THR A 196 35.73 39.04 10.21
CA THR A 196 36.99 39.71 10.52
C THR A 196 38.07 38.65 10.68
N PRO A 197 39.34 38.96 10.41
CA PRO A 197 40.44 38.09 10.80
C PRO A 197 40.41 37.86 12.34
N ASP A 198 41.05 36.78 12.80
CA ASP A 198 41.21 36.37 14.21
C ASP A 198 40.07 35.52 14.83
N LEU A 199 39.61 34.48 14.11
CA LEU A 199 38.67 33.48 14.62
C LEU A 199 39.39 32.21 15.07
N HIS A 200 38.95 31.62 16.19
CA HIS A 200 39.49 30.33 16.63
C HIS A 200 39.11 29.23 15.64
N ALA A 201 40.12 28.60 15.03
CA ALA A 201 39.98 27.52 14.05
C ALA A 201 39.20 27.88 12.76
N ASP A 202 38.96 29.17 12.49
CA ASP A 202 38.26 29.66 11.29
C ASP A 202 36.91 28.98 11.01
N GLN A 203 36.18 28.67 12.09
CA GLN A 203 34.93 27.93 12.04
C GLN A 203 33.79 28.63 12.78
N ALA A 204 32.57 28.36 12.33
CA ALA A 204 31.32 28.86 12.91
C ALA A 204 30.45 27.72 13.43
N VAL A 205 29.55 28.08 14.35
CA VAL A 205 28.41 27.27 14.74
C VAL A 205 27.16 27.96 14.23
N TYR A 206 26.29 27.23 13.53
CA TYR A 206 24.97 27.72 13.14
C TYR A 206 23.91 26.98 13.93
N THR A 207 23.02 27.72 14.59
CA THR A 207 21.85 27.18 15.26
C THR A 207 20.60 27.68 14.54
N VAL A 208 19.68 26.77 14.24
CA VAL A 208 18.39 27.06 13.62
C VAL A 208 17.30 26.67 14.60
N ALA A 209 16.31 27.55 14.79
CA ALA A 209 15.13 27.23 15.59
C ALA A 209 13.85 27.78 14.96
N GLY A 210 12.76 27.01 15.01
CA GLY A 210 11.48 27.32 14.37
C GLY A 210 10.28 27.19 15.30
N TRP A 211 9.29 28.06 15.15
CA TRP A 211 8.04 28.06 15.90
C TRP A 211 6.88 28.59 15.05
N TRP A 212 5.66 28.40 15.55
CA TRP A 212 4.44 28.94 14.95
C TRP A 212 4.10 30.28 15.59
N SER A 213 3.85 31.31 14.77
CA SER A 213 3.33 32.58 15.26
C SER A 213 1.88 32.45 15.72
N ASP A 214 1.08 31.62 15.03
CA ASP A 214 -0.28 31.24 15.44
C ASP A 214 -0.27 29.95 16.28
N LEU A 215 -0.63 30.07 17.56
CA LEU A 215 -0.75 28.94 18.48
C LEU A 215 -1.82 27.93 18.05
N ALA A 216 -2.82 28.30 17.25
CA ALA A 216 -3.81 27.34 16.77
C ALA A 216 -3.22 26.35 15.76
N ALA A 217 -2.14 26.73 15.07
CA ALA A 217 -1.40 25.90 14.12
C ALA A 217 -0.32 25.04 14.80
N ASP A 218 0.14 25.41 16.01
CA ASP A 218 1.17 24.67 16.75
C ASP A 218 0.70 23.26 17.16
N PRO A 219 1.51 22.21 16.92
CA PRO A 219 1.10 20.83 17.13
C PRO A 219 0.85 20.45 18.60
N LEU A 220 1.46 21.16 19.55
CA LEU A 220 1.40 20.88 20.99
C LEU A 220 0.59 21.94 21.77
N ALA A 221 0.24 23.07 21.16
CA ALA A 221 -0.48 24.15 21.84
C ALA A 221 -1.87 23.78 22.37
N GLY A 222 -2.51 22.74 21.82
CA GLY A 222 -3.78 22.18 22.33
C GLY A 222 -3.63 21.24 23.52
N ALA A 223 -2.41 20.78 23.83
CA ALA A 223 -2.14 19.86 24.93
C ALA A 223 -2.07 20.61 26.28
N ALA A 224 -3.00 20.28 27.18
CA ALA A 224 -3.02 20.80 28.54
C ALA A 224 -2.72 19.67 29.53
N GLY A 225 -1.60 19.81 30.26
CA GLY A 225 -1.09 18.82 31.21
C GLY A 225 -0.34 17.64 30.57
N PRO A 226 0.46 16.88 31.35
CA PRO A 226 1.37 15.85 30.84
C PRO A 226 0.67 14.74 30.04
N ALA A 227 -0.48 14.23 30.50
CA ALA A 227 -1.17 13.13 29.81
C ALA A 227 -1.66 13.51 28.39
N ARG A 228 -2.10 14.76 28.18
CA ARG A 228 -2.50 15.24 26.85
C ARG A 228 -1.29 15.57 25.99
N LEU A 229 -0.20 16.01 26.61
CA LEU A 229 1.08 16.21 25.93
C LEU A 229 1.59 14.87 25.39
N ASP A 230 1.62 13.81 26.20
CA ASP A 230 2.04 12.47 25.79
C ASP A 230 1.18 11.92 24.65
N ALA A 231 -0.14 12.12 24.72
CA ALA A 231 -1.03 11.73 23.64
C ALA A 231 -0.74 12.49 22.33
N ALA A 232 -0.45 13.80 22.42
CA ALA A 232 -0.10 14.62 21.27
C ALA A 232 1.26 14.25 20.66
N LEU A 233 2.24 13.92 21.50
CA LEU A 233 3.57 13.45 21.10
C LEU A 233 3.49 12.06 20.45
N ALA A 234 2.81 11.10 21.10
CA ALA A 234 2.66 9.74 20.59
C ALA A 234 1.93 9.68 19.24
N ALA A 235 0.92 10.54 19.02
CA ALA A 235 0.23 10.66 17.74
C ALA A 235 1.12 11.14 16.58
N ARG A 236 2.32 11.62 16.89
CA ARG A 236 3.33 12.14 15.95
C ARG A 236 4.61 11.28 15.93
N GLY A 237 4.63 10.16 16.65
CA GLY A 237 5.86 9.37 16.80
C GLY A 237 6.94 10.10 17.61
N TRP A 238 6.59 11.10 18.42
CA TRP A 238 7.51 11.80 19.30
C TRP A 238 7.48 11.21 20.71
N ARG A 239 8.56 11.39 21.47
CA ARG A 239 8.68 10.93 22.85
C ARG A 239 9.32 11.99 23.73
N LEU A 240 8.79 12.14 24.93
CA LEU A 240 9.34 12.94 26.02
C LEU A 240 9.49 12.05 27.25
N VAL A 241 10.53 12.26 28.05
CA VAL A 241 10.74 11.56 29.31
C VAL A 241 10.28 12.50 30.42
N HIS A 242 9.53 11.96 31.39
CA HIS A 242 9.15 12.69 32.59
C HIS A 242 9.93 12.11 33.77
N ASP A 243 10.69 12.95 34.47
CA ASP A 243 11.32 12.63 35.75
C ASP A 243 10.48 13.17 36.92
N ASP A 244 10.60 12.59 38.12
CA ASP A 244 9.76 12.95 39.28
C ASP A 244 9.89 14.44 39.70
N ASP A 245 10.99 15.10 39.34
CA ASP A 245 11.24 16.54 39.54
C ASP A 245 10.57 17.46 38.49
N ASP A 246 10.03 16.91 37.38
CA ASP A 246 9.35 17.67 36.32
C ASP A 246 7.95 18.18 36.72
N THR A 247 7.46 17.71 37.88
CA THR A 247 6.24 18.22 38.51
C THR A 247 6.34 19.71 38.91
N VAL A 248 7.53 20.31 38.78
CA VAL A 248 7.83 21.74 39.00
C VAL A 248 8.16 22.48 37.69
N LEU A 249 7.62 22.07 36.54
CA LEU A 249 7.41 22.97 35.38
C LEU A 249 6.30 23.98 35.72
N THR A 250 6.64 24.82 36.69
CA THR A 250 5.83 25.91 37.22
C THR A 250 5.67 26.93 36.10
N ALA A 251 4.48 27.53 35.99
CA ALA A 251 4.31 28.79 35.29
C ALA A 251 5.47 29.75 35.63
N PRO A 252 5.88 30.66 34.72
CA PRO A 252 6.96 31.62 34.99
C PRO A 252 6.80 32.23 36.38
N ASP A 253 7.90 32.37 37.13
CA ASP A 253 7.86 32.91 38.51
C ASP A 253 6.93 34.13 38.49
N PRO A 254 5.80 34.12 39.23
CA PRO A 254 4.84 35.20 39.18
C PRO A 254 5.48 36.55 39.53
N ARG A 255 6.60 36.55 40.27
CA ARG A 255 7.42 37.74 40.51
C ARG A 255 8.12 38.23 39.24
N LEU A 256 8.66 37.33 38.43
CA LEU A 256 9.31 37.68 37.15
C LEU A 256 8.28 38.16 36.14
N ALA A 257 7.10 37.55 36.08
CA ALA A 257 5.99 38.00 35.25
C ALA A 257 5.54 39.42 35.64
N GLN A 258 5.34 39.68 36.94
CA GLN A 258 5.02 41.01 37.46
C GLN A 258 6.13 42.04 37.20
N VAL A 259 7.40 41.63 37.28
CA VAL A 259 8.53 42.51 36.97
C VAL A 259 8.58 42.86 35.48
N ARG A 260 8.36 41.87 34.60
CA ARG A 260 8.29 42.10 33.14
C ARG A 260 7.11 43.00 32.78
N GLU A 261 5.94 42.77 33.39
CA GLU A 261 4.76 43.62 33.21
C GLU A 261 5.02 45.06 33.70
N ALA A 262 5.62 45.24 34.89
CA ALA A 262 5.99 46.55 35.41
C ALA A 262 7.02 47.28 34.52
N ALA A 263 7.88 46.53 33.82
CA ALA A 263 8.83 47.04 32.84
C ALA A 263 8.22 47.29 31.45
N GLY A 264 6.91 47.07 31.26
CA GLY A 264 6.21 47.25 29.98
C GLY A 264 6.41 46.13 28.96
N LEU A 265 6.95 44.98 29.38
CA LEU A 265 7.22 43.81 28.54
C LEU A 265 5.99 42.87 28.53
N THR A 266 4.96 43.25 27.78
CA THR A 266 3.70 42.48 27.68
C THR A 266 3.85 41.25 26.79
N ALA A 267 3.04 40.21 27.03
CA ALA A 267 2.92 39.03 26.17
C ALA A 267 1.47 38.52 26.18
N PRO A 268 1.05 37.66 25.23
CA PRO A 268 -0.30 37.08 25.24
C PRO A 268 -0.56 36.28 26.52
N VAL A 269 -1.66 36.57 27.20
CA VAL A 269 -2.06 35.92 28.46
C VAL A 269 -2.89 34.66 28.17
N ASP A 270 -2.51 33.54 28.79
CA ASP A 270 -3.08 32.20 28.60
C ASP A 270 -3.90 31.72 29.81
N ASP A 271 -4.69 32.62 30.40
CA ASP A 271 -5.45 32.32 31.61
C ASP A 271 -6.46 31.18 31.40
N PRO A 272 -6.64 30.32 32.42
CA PRO A 272 -7.66 29.29 32.38
C PRO A 272 -9.04 29.95 32.24
N PRO A 273 -9.90 29.42 31.34
CA PRO A 273 -11.27 29.90 31.26
C PRO A 273 -12.00 29.59 32.57
N ALA A 274 -12.72 30.58 33.08
CA ALA A 274 -13.64 30.45 34.19
C ALA A 274 -15.07 30.56 33.66
N LYS A 275 -15.94 29.63 34.07
CA LYS A 275 -17.37 29.71 33.78
C LYS A 275 -18.15 29.74 35.08
N VAL A 276 -18.96 30.78 35.25
CA VAL A 276 -19.93 30.91 36.34
C VAL A 276 -21.32 30.78 35.71
N ALA A 277 -22.07 29.75 36.10
CA ALA A 277 -23.43 29.52 35.63
C ALA A 277 -24.44 29.86 36.74
N ALA A 278 -25.48 30.60 36.37
CA ALA A 278 -26.61 30.93 37.22
C ALA A 278 -27.78 29.94 37.01
N ALA A 279 -28.63 29.81 38.03
CA ALA A 279 -29.75 28.87 38.06
C ALA A 279 -30.84 29.12 37.00
N ASP A 280 -30.84 30.28 36.36
CA ASP A 280 -31.75 30.69 35.29
C ASP A 280 -31.21 30.39 33.88
N GLY A 281 -30.03 29.77 33.78
CA GLY A 281 -29.35 29.44 32.53
C GLY A 281 -28.40 30.54 32.02
N ALA A 282 -28.27 31.67 32.71
CA ALA A 282 -27.28 32.70 32.36
C ALA A 282 -25.86 32.23 32.70
N ALA A 283 -24.91 32.39 31.78
CA ALA A 283 -23.51 32.00 31.98
C ALA A 283 -22.57 33.20 31.76
N LEU A 284 -21.80 33.55 32.79
CA LEU A 284 -20.65 34.43 32.66
C LEU A 284 -19.42 33.58 32.34
N THR A 285 -18.81 33.85 31.19
CA THR A 285 -17.53 33.26 30.79
C THR A 285 -16.46 34.34 30.89
N GLY A 286 -15.34 34.03 31.53
CA GLY A 286 -14.24 34.97 31.76
C GLY A 286 -12.90 34.26 31.83
N ARG A 287 -11.82 35.03 32.00
CA ARG A 287 -10.46 34.53 32.23
C ARG A 287 -10.08 34.79 33.69
N LEU A 288 -9.46 33.80 34.33
CA LEU A 288 -8.99 33.91 35.71
C LEU A 288 -7.61 34.60 35.70
N ASP A 289 -7.63 35.93 35.59
CA ASP A 289 -6.46 36.75 35.85
C ASP A 289 -6.22 36.78 37.37
N GLY A 290 -4.97 36.83 37.81
CA GLY A 290 -4.45 36.36 39.10
C GLY A 290 -5.16 36.69 40.43
N VAL A 291 -6.22 37.51 40.49
CA VAL A 291 -7.14 37.62 41.63
C VAL A 291 -8.53 38.08 41.14
N ALA A 292 -9.55 37.23 41.35
CA ALA A 292 -11.00 37.49 41.24
C ALA A 292 -11.65 37.59 39.83
N VAL A 293 -12.68 36.76 39.61
CA VAL A 293 -13.71 36.98 38.58
C VAL A 293 -14.48 38.25 38.98
N LEU A 294 -14.18 39.39 38.33
CA LEU A 294 -14.95 40.62 38.52
C LEU A 294 -16.27 40.54 37.74
N GLY A 295 -17.26 39.89 38.36
CA GLY A 295 -18.66 39.94 37.98
C GLY A 295 -19.52 39.86 39.25
N SER A 296 -20.30 40.88 39.54
CA SER A 296 -21.18 40.90 40.73
C SER A 296 -22.46 40.11 40.46
N LEU A 297 -22.39 38.79 40.58
CA LEU A 297 -23.60 37.97 40.79
C LEU A 297 -23.85 37.86 42.30
N PRO A 298 -25.09 38.07 42.78
CA PRO A 298 -25.45 37.73 44.15
C PRO A 298 -25.12 36.25 44.38
N VAL A 299 -24.40 35.92 45.46
CA VAL A 299 -23.96 34.54 45.77
C VAL A 299 -25.13 33.54 45.77
N SER A 300 -26.35 34.02 46.04
CA SER A 300 -27.60 33.24 45.99
C SER A 300 -28.07 32.81 44.60
N MET A 301 -27.48 33.34 43.51
CA MET A 301 -27.85 33.04 42.12
C MET A 301 -26.84 32.14 41.40
N VAL A 302 -25.69 31.85 42.02
CA VAL A 302 -24.63 31.02 41.42
C VAL A 302 -24.92 29.55 41.70
N GLU A 303 -25.31 28.80 40.67
CA GLU A 303 -25.59 27.36 40.78
C GLU A 303 -24.30 26.54 40.64
N GLN A 304 -23.40 26.96 39.75
CA GLN A 304 -22.16 26.24 39.48
C GLN A 304 -21.01 27.20 39.15
N VAL A 305 -19.88 27.05 39.87
CA VAL A 305 -18.60 27.68 39.51
C VAL A 305 -17.66 26.59 39.01
N VAL A 306 -17.30 26.64 37.73
CA VAL A 306 -16.30 25.74 37.14
C VAL A 306 -14.99 26.50 37.03
N VAL A 307 -14.06 26.19 37.95
CA VAL A 307 -12.66 26.62 37.89
C VAL A 307 -11.84 25.44 37.37
N THR A 308 -11.39 25.52 36.12
CA THR A 308 -10.39 24.56 35.62
C THR A 308 -9.02 24.88 36.22
N PRO A 309 -8.30 23.90 36.79
CA PRO A 309 -6.94 24.13 37.25
C PRO A 309 -6.07 24.60 36.09
N ALA A 310 -5.16 25.54 36.35
CA ALA A 310 -4.16 26.01 35.40
C ALA A 310 -3.14 24.88 35.12
N LEU A 311 -3.54 23.91 34.30
CA LEU A 311 -2.63 22.87 33.82
C LEU A 311 -1.56 23.53 32.94
N PRO A 312 -0.30 23.06 33.01
CA PRO A 312 0.76 23.57 32.15
C PRO A 312 0.36 23.37 30.69
N ARG A 313 0.65 24.40 29.89
CA ARG A 313 0.41 24.42 28.45
C ARG A 313 1.76 24.53 27.77
N TYR A 314 1.90 23.75 26.73
CA TYR A 314 3.14 23.64 25.99
C TYR A 314 2.99 24.31 24.63
N ALA A 315 4.11 24.65 24.02
CA ALA A 315 4.23 24.97 22.61
C ALA A 315 5.41 24.18 22.04
N THR A 316 5.68 24.33 20.75
CA THR A 316 6.72 23.57 20.06
C THR A 316 7.87 24.49 19.67
N LEU A 317 9.11 24.07 19.90
CA LEU A 317 10.29 24.68 19.29
C LEU A 317 11.04 23.60 18.50
N LEU A 318 11.05 23.73 17.18
CA LEU A 318 11.94 22.93 16.33
C LEU A 318 13.35 23.50 16.47
N HIS A 319 14.38 22.67 16.65
CA HIS A 319 15.75 23.17 16.76
C HIS A 319 16.81 22.20 16.23
N GLY A 320 17.89 22.74 15.68
CA GLY A 320 19.07 21.97 15.31
C GLY A 320 20.28 22.87 15.09
N CYS A 321 21.46 22.28 15.02
CA CYS A 321 22.69 23.04 14.77
C CYS A 321 23.71 22.29 13.91
N VAL A 322 24.57 23.08 13.28
CA VAL A 322 25.76 22.58 12.57
C VAL A 322 27.00 23.16 13.24
N LEU A 323 27.88 22.27 13.69
CA LEU A 323 29.09 22.60 14.43
C LEU A 323 30.31 22.53 13.50
N GLY A 324 31.21 23.52 13.60
CA GLY A 324 32.49 23.48 12.88
C GLY A 324 32.44 23.86 11.41
N VAL A 325 31.45 24.67 11.00
CA VAL A 325 31.31 25.12 9.60
C VAL A 325 32.50 26.02 9.24
N PRO A 326 33.33 25.68 8.23
CA PRO A 326 34.46 26.51 7.85
C PRO A 326 33.97 27.82 7.26
N VAL A 327 34.54 28.93 7.73
CA VAL A 327 34.16 30.29 7.29
C VAL A 327 35.35 31.08 6.74
N ALA A 328 36.57 30.56 6.88
CA ALA A 328 37.75 31.06 6.21
C ALA A 328 38.74 29.92 5.92
N GLY A 329 39.66 30.15 4.97
CA GLY A 329 40.66 29.15 4.58
C GLY A 329 40.14 28.07 3.60
N PRO A 330 40.99 27.10 3.22
CA PRO A 330 40.59 26.01 2.34
C PRO A 330 39.64 25.04 3.06
N LEU A 331 38.69 24.48 2.30
CA LEU A 331 37.77 23.47 2.83
C LEU A 331 38.53 22.21 3.29
N PRO A 332 38.21 21.66 4.48
CA PRO A 332 38.67 20.33 4.88
C PRO A 332 38.25 19.25 3.88
N ALA A 333 39.02 18.16 3.78
CA ALA A 333 38.72 17.02 2.89
C ALA A 333 37.54 16.13 3.34
N ALA A 334 36.60 16.69 4.11
CA ALA A 334 35.45 15.99 4.65
C ALA A 334 34.23 16.22 3.76
N ASP A 335 33.96 15.27 2.86
CA ASP A 335 32.77 15.23 2.00
C ASP A 335 32.01 13.91 2.25
N ASP A 336 30.68 13.98 2.32
CA ASP A 336 29.84 12.79 2.50
C ASP A 336 29.43 12.13 1.18
N ARG A 337 29.71 12.77 0.03
CA ARG A 337 29.46 12.20 -1.30
C ARG A 337 30.13 10.83 -1.44
N PRO A 338 29.41 9.79 -1.89
CA PRO A 338 29.98 8.45 -2.05
C PRO A 338 31.00 8.39 -3.20
N ASP A 339 31.88 7.40 -3.14
CA ASP A 339 32.78 7.05 -4.23
C ASP A 339 31.96 6.49 -5.41
N PRO A 340 32.07 7.06 -6.63
CA PRO A 340 31.40 6.52 -7.81
C PRO A 340 31.64 5.02 -8.05
N ALA A 341 32.82 4.50 -7.68
CA ALA A 341 33.16 3.09 -7.87
C ALA A 341 32.42 2.14 -6.91
N ALA A 342 31.82 2.66 -5.84
CA ALA A 342 31.02 1.87 -4.90
C ALA A 342 29.56 1.70 -5.36
N LEU A 343 29.14 2.39 -6.42
CA LEU A 343 27.76 2.38 -6.89
C LEU A 343 27.43 1.10 -7.68
N GLY A 344 26.32 0.46 -7.33
CA GLY A 344 25.73 -0.64 -8.11
C GLY A 344 24.35 -0.25 -8.64
N VAL A 345 23.97 -0.79 -9.81
CA VAL A 345 22.69 -0.53 -10.46
C VAL A 345 21.92 -1.84 -10.64
N ALA A 346 20.61 -1.83 -10.35
CA ALA A 346 19.69 -2.90 -10.66
C ALA A 346 18.45 -2.36 -11.39
N LEU A 347 17.88 -3.15 -12.30
CA LEU A 347 16.72 -2.81 -13.11
C LEU A 347 15.70 -3.98 -13.11
N GLY A 348 14.44 -3.65 -12.86
CA GLY A 348 13.34 -4.63 -12.75
C GLY A 348 11.98 -4.04 -13.13
N GLN A 349 10.93 -4.86 -13.09
CA GLN A 349 9.55 -4.38 -13.29
C GLN A 349 8.95 -3.83 -12.01
N ASP A 350 9.34 -4.39 -10.86
CA ASP A 350 8.91 -3.97 -9.54
C ASP A 350 10.10 -3.89 -8.56
N LEU A 351 9.77 -3.71 -7.28
CA LEU A 351 10.76 -3.59 -6.24
C LEU A 351 11.43 -4.93 -5.90
N ASP A 352 10.67 -6.01 -6.00
CA ASP A 352 11.11 -7.34 -5.57
C ASP A 352 12.18 -7.85 -6.53
N ASP A 353 12.01 -7.57 -7.83
CA ASP A 353 13.02 -7.78 -8.88
C ASP A 353 14.36 -7.10 -8.56
N VAL A 354 14.35 -5.79 -8.26
CA VAL A 354 15.60 -5.03 -8.07
C VAL A 354 16.31 -5.39 -6.77
N VAL A 355 15.55 -5.75 -5.73
CA VAL A 355 16.10 -6.29 -4.47
C VAL A 355 16.73 -7.65 -4.72
N ALA A 356 16.00 -8.56 -5.36
CA ALA A 356 16.48 -9.91 -5.63
C ALA A 356 17.69 -9.88 -6.59
N ALA A 357 17.75 -8.95 -7.54
CA ALA A 357 18.89 -8.76 -8.44
C ALA A 357 20.18 -8.47 -7.66
N PHE A 358 20.11 -7.63 -6.63
CA PHE A 358 21.25 -7.38 -5.76
C PHE A 358 21.54 -8.56 -4.81
N GLY A 359 20.51 -9.23 -4.29
CA GLY A 359 20.66 -10.39 -3.42
C GLY A 359 21.34 -11.57 -4.09
N ALA A 360 20.96 -11.88 -5.34
CA ALA A 360 21.48 -13.02 -6.11
C ALA A 360 23.01 -12.94 -6.31
N ALA A 361 23.52 -11.75 -6.63
CA ALA A 361 24.95 -11.53 -6.84
C ALA A 361 25.77 -11.71 -5.55
N VAL A 362 25.21 -11.34 -4.39
CA VAL A 362 25.91 -11.43 -3.10
C VAL A 362 25.83 -12.83 -2.50
N LEU A 363 24.72 -13.54 -2.72
CA LEU A 363 24.54 -14.91 -2.24
C LEU A 363 25.29 -15.95 -3.09
N GLY A 364 25.91 -15.55 -4.21
CA GLY A 364 26.71 -16.43 -5.06
C GLY A 364 25.90 -17.58 -5.68
N LEU A 365 24.60 -17.36 -5.85
CA LEU A 365 23.66 -18.36 -6.34
C LEU A 365 23.87 -18.58 -7.83
N ASP A 366 23.89 -19.84 -8.27
CA ASP A 366 23.79 -20.16 -9.69
C ASP A 366 22.41 -19.75 -10.25
N THR A 367 22.22 -19.86 -11.56
CA THR A 367 20.96 -19.46 -12.22
C THR A 367 19.73 -20.20 -11.70
N ALA A 368 19.87 -21.42 -11.15
CA ALA A 368 18.76 -22.21 -10.62
C ALA A 368 18.36 -21.75 -9.21
N HIS A 369 19.34 -21.59 -8.31
CA HIS A 369 19.09 -21.11 -6.95
C HIS A 369 18.72 -19.62 -6.89
N ARG A 370 19.11 -18.83 -7.91
CA ARG A 370 18.69 -17.43 -8.07
C ARG A 370 17.16 -17.28 -8.14
N ARG A 371 16.49 -18.14 -8.92
CA ARG A 371 15.02 -18.09 -9.09
C ARG A 371 14.29 -18.50 -7.82
N GLU A 372 14.87 -19.41 -7.04
CA GLU A 372 14.33 -19.79 -5.72
C GLU A 372 14.40 -18.61 -4.74
N ALA A 373 15.52 -17.88 -4.73
CA ALA A 373 15.65 -16.67 -3.90
C ALA A 373 14.68 -15.55 -4.32
N GLU A 374 14.48 -15.34 -5.63
CA GLU A 374 13.47 -14.43 -6.18
C GLU A 374 12.07 -14.81 -5.71
N THR A 375 11.70 -16.08 -5.88
CA THR A 375 10.40 -16.64 -5.45
C THR A 375 10.18 -16.42 -3.95
N LEU A 376 11.21 -16.62 -3.12
CA LEU A 376 11.12 -16.41 -1.67
C LEU A 376 10.97 -14.93 -1.31
N VAL A 377 11.70 -14.02 -1.97
CA VAL A 377 11.57 -12.57 -1.75
C VAL A 377 10.17 -12.10 -2.13
N ALA A 378 9.68 -12.50 -3.31
CA ALA A 378 8.35 -12.16 -3.78
C ALA A 378 7.25 -12.76 -2.90
N ALA A 379 7.39 -14.02 -2.44
CA ALA A 379 6.46 -14.63 -1.49
C ALA A 379 6.44 -13.91 -0.14
N PHE A 380 7.60 -13.43 0.29
CA PHE A 380 7.75 -12.69 1.54
C PHE A 380 7.06 -11.31 1.46
N THR A 381 7.35 -10.53 0.42
CA THR A 381 6.80 -9.18 0.21
C THR A 381 5.30 -9.19 -0.06
N SER A 382 4.80 -10.24 -0.73
CA SER A 382 3.38 -10.45 -0.98
C SER A 382 2.61 -11.05 0.22
N GLY A 383 3.30 -11.48 1.27
CA GLY A 383 2.68 -12.15 2.43
C GLY A 383 2.13 -13.55 2.12
N LEU A 384 2.61 -14.19 1.04
CA LEU A 384 2.20 -15.51 0.58
C LEU A 384 3.14 -16.64 1.04
N ILE A 385 4.15 -16.33 1.86
CA ILE A 385 5.13 -17.32 2.33
C ILE A 385 4.49 -18.54 3.03
N GLU A 386 3.44 -18.33 3.83
CA GLU A 386 2.69 -19.41 4.52
C GLU A 386 1.84 -20.25 3.54
N GLN A 387 1.60 -19.75 2.33
CA GLN A 387 0.77 -20.38 1.30
C GLN A 387 1.59 -21.13 0.25
N LEU A 388 2.92 -20.97 0.20
CA LEU A 388 3.80 -21.64 -0.77
C LEU A 388 3.65 -23.17 -0.78
N GLY A 389 3.40 -23.78 0.39
CA GLY A 389 3.17 -25.22 0.53
C GLY A 389 1.75 -25.69 0.18
N SER A 390 0.83 -24.77 -0.12
CA SER A 390 -0.52 -25.11 -0.57
C SER A 390 -0.53 -25.49 -2.05
N PRO A 391 -1.53 -26.27 -2.53
CA PRO A 391 -1.60 -26.68 -3.94
C PRO A 391 -1.55 -25.51 -4.93
N ASP A 392 -2.15 -24.37 -4.57
CA ASP A 392 -2.26 -23.19 -5.44
C ASP A 392 -1.18 -22.11 -5.15
N GLY A 393 -0.33 -22.31 -4.13
CA GLY A 393 0.55 -21.26 -3.60
C GLY A 393 1.51 -20.65 -4.60
N LEU A 394 2.16 -21.47 -5.42
CA LEU A 394 3.06 -21.00 -6.48
C LEU A 394 2.31 -20.27 -7.60
N THR A 395 1.09 -20.70 -7.92
CA THR A 395 0.25 -20.06 -8.92
C THR A 395 -0.27 -18.72 -8.43
N ASP A 396 -0.67 -18.63 -7.16
CA ASP A 396 -1.08 -17.37 -6.50
C ASP A 396 0.07 -16.35 -6.46
N LEU A 397 1.29 -16.81 -6.18
CA LEU A 397 2.49 -15.97 -6.23
C LEU A 397 2.77 -15.46 -7.65
N ALA A 398 2.78 -16.34 -8.64
CA ALA A 398 3.03 -15.95 -10.03
C ALA A 398 1.94 -14.98 -10.56
N GLU A 399 0.67 -15.21 -10.17
CA GLU A 399 -0.44 -14.30 -10.50
C GLU A 399 -0.26 -12.93 -9.85
N ARG A 400 0.26 -12.90 -8.62
CA ARG A 400 0.59 -11.67 -7.90
C ARG A 400 1.71 -10.89 -8.58
N GLU A 401 2.84 -11.53 -8.87
CA GLU A 401 3.97 -10.92 -9.59
C GLU A 401 3.52 -10.35 -10.95
N HIS A 402 2.73 -11.13 -11.70
CA HIS A 402 2.17 -10.65 -12.95
C HIS A 402 1.26 -9.43 -12.77
N ALA A 403 0.41 -9.42 -11.72
CA ALA A 403 -0.47 -8.30 -11.42
C ALA A 403 0.27 -7.05 -10.93
N ASP A 404 1.38 -7.22 -10.20
CA ASP A 404 2.23 -6.11 -9.70
C ASP A 404 2.91 -5.36 -10.86
N GLY A 405 3.06 -5.96 -12.05
CA GLY A 405 3.43 -5.25 -13.29
C GLY A 405 2.39 -4.23 -13.80
N PHE A 406 1.24 -4.07 -13.13
CA PHE A 406 0.17 -3.16 -13.54
C PHE A 406 -0.28 -2.20 -12.43
N TRP A 407 -0.68 -1.00 -12.84
CA TRP A 407 -1.34 -0.03 -11.98
C TRP A 407 -2.86 -0.14 -12.15
N ALA A 408 -3.57 -0.38 -11.05
CA ALA A 408 -5.03 -0.43 -11.05
C ALA A 408 -5.65 0.96 -10.78
N LEU A 409 -6.51 1.42 -11.68
CA LEU A 409 -7.29 2.65 -11.54
C LEU A 409 -8.77 2.32 -11.28
N PRO A 410 -9.48 3.16 -10.51
CA PRO A 410 -10.90 2.96 -10.27
C PRO A 410 -11.69 3.01 -11.59
N GLY A 411 -12.57 2.04 -11.78
CA GLY A 411 -13.47 1.98 -12.93
C GLY A 411 -14.66 2.92 -12.79
N THR A 412 -15.26 3.27 -13.93
CA THR A 412 -16.61 3.85 -13.97
C THR A 412 -17.66 2.73 -14.05
N PRO A 413 -18.81 2.88 -13.34
CA PRO A 413 -19.92 1.95 -13.50
C PRO A 413 -20.30 1.80 -14.96
N LEU A 414 -20.52 0.56 -15.41
CA LEU A 414 -20.93 0.31 -16.79
C LEU A 414 -22.35 0.86 -17.03
N PRO A 415 -22.64 1.41 -18.21
CA PRO A 415 -24.01 1.72 -18.61
C PRO A 415 -24.90 0.47 -18.46
N GLY A 416 -26.02 0.60 -17.74
CA GLY A 416 -26.96 -0.50 -17.51
C GLY A 416 -26.65 -1.43 -16.33
N ALA A 417 -25.53 -1.23 -15.61
CA ALA A 417 -25.22 -2.03 -14.42
C ALA A 417 -26.22 -1.74 -13.27
N LYS A 418 -26.85 -2.79 -12.75
CA LYS A 418 -27.77 -2.72 -11.60
C LYS A 418 -27.11 -3.20 -10.31
N PRO A 419 -27.45 -2.60 -9.15
CA PRO A 419 -27.02 -3.09 -7.84
C PRO A 419 -27.71 -4.42 -7.51
N ASP A 420 -27.05 -5.24 -6.69
CA ASP A 420 -27.68 -6.44 -6.15
C ASP A 420 -28.65 -6.03 -5.02
N ARG A 421 -29.83 -6.65 -4.99
CA ARG A 421 -30.86 -6.42 -3.96
C ARG A 421 -30.88 -7.61 -2.99
N LEU A 422 -30.30 -7.42 -1.81
CA LEU A 422 -30.16 -8.46 -0.80
C LEU A 422 -31.05 -8.18 0.41
N ARG A 423 -31.51 -9.25 1.07
CA ARG A 423 -32.20 -9.20 2.37
C ARG A 423 -31.19 -8.84 3.46
N GLY A 424 -31.56 -7.92 4.35
CA GLY A 424 -30.69 -7.40 5.40
C GLY A 424 -30.20 -8.46 6.40
N GLU A 425 -30.92 -9.56 6.56
CA GLU A 425 -30.60 -10.66 7.48
C GLU A 425 -29.54 -11.66 6.93
N ASP A 426 -29.41 -11.78 5.60
CA ASP A 426 -28.58 -12.80 4.95
C ASP A 426 -27.17 -12.30 4.59
N SER A 427 -26.88 -11.01 4.77
CA SER A 427 -25.68 -10.37 4.22
C SER A 427 -24.53 -10.25 5.24
N ALA A 428 -23.78 -11.34 5.45
CA ALA A 428 -22.33 -11.17 5.59
C ALA A 428 -21.64 -11.93 4.46
N ALA A 429 -20.85 -11.19 3.67
CA ALA A 429 -20.01 -11.73 2.61
C ALA A 429 -19.09 -12.81 3.19
N ALA A 430 -19.39 -14.06 2.90
CA ALA A 430 -18.48 -15.16 3.12
C ALA A 430 -17.63 -15.29 1.85
N GLY A 431 -16.35 -14.90 1.94
CA GLY A 431 -15.37 -15.44 1.01
C GLY A 431 -15.15 -16.91 1.33
N PRO A 432 -14.93 -17.78 0.32
CA PRO A 432 -14.78 -19.23 0.51
C PRO A 432 -13.57 -19.62 1.40
N LEU A 433 -12.65 -18.70 1.68
CA LEU A 433 -11.46 -18.94 2.50
C LEU A 433 -11.55 -18.44 3.96
N THR A 434 -12.73 -18.05 4.44
CA THR A 434 -12.90 -17.65 5.86
C THR A 434 -13.81 -18.60 6.63
N VAL A 435 -13.45 -19.88 6.64
CA VAL A 435 -14.03 -20.86 7.57
C VAL A 435 -13.37 -20.67 8.93
N GLY A 436 -13.81 -19.65 9.67
CA GLY A 436 -13.15 -19.31 10.92
C GLY A 436 -13.82 -18.25 11.79
N ARG A 437 -15.15 -18.11 11.77
CA ARG A 437 -15.84 -17.38 12.87
C ARG A 437 -17.35 -17.57 13.01
N LYS A 438 -18.07 -18.01 11.97
CA LYS A 438 -19.55 -18.08 12.04
C LYS A 438 -20.14 -19.36 12.65
N GLY A 439 -19.37 -20.45 12.77
CA GLY A 439 -19.82 -21.69 13.43
C GLY A 439 -20.04 -21.60 14.95
N ARG A 440 -19.72 -20.48 15.61
CA ARG A 440 -19.99 -20.25 17.06
C ARG A 440 -20.95 -19.09 17.34
N ALA A 441 -21.52 -18.45 16.32
CA ALA A 441 -22.39 -17.28 16.50
C ALA A 441 -23.90 -17.60 16.43
N ALA A 442 -24.29 -18.87 16.29
CA ALA A 442 -25.68 -19.33 16.40
C ALA A 442 -26.02 -19.89 17.80
N GLN A 443 -25.33 -19.43 18.84
CA GLN A 443 -25.91 -19.39 20.17
C GLN A 443 -26.34 -17.94 20.45
N PRO A 444 -27.55 -17.70 20.97
CA PRO A 444 -27.92 -16.37 21.43
C PRO A 444 -27.08 -16.06 22.68
N SER A 445 -25.86 -15.57 22.48
CA SER A 445 -25.16 -14.91 23.57
C SER A 445 -25.84 -13.57 23.74
N SER A 446 -26.71 -13.45 24.74
CA SER A 446 -27.13 -12.17 25.28
C SER A 446 -25.88 -11.45 25.80
N ARG A 447 -25.16 -10.75 24.92
CA ARG A 447 -24.12 -9.83 25.35
C ARG A 447 -24.81 -8.60 25.89
N LEU A 448 -24.85 -8.51 27.22
CA LEU A 448 -25.04 -7.27 27.95
C LEU A 448 -23.97 -6.26 27.50
N GLY A 449 -24.32 -5.43 26.52
CA GLY A 449 -23.58 -4.23 26.18
C GLY A 449 -23.92 -3.14 27.17
N ALA A 450 -23.26 -3.13 28.33
CA ALA A 450 -23.22 -1.94 29.16
C ALA A 450 -22.39 -0.90 28.42
N LYS A 451 -23.05 0.11 27.84
CA LYS A 451 -22.38 1.31 27.38
C LYS A 451 -22.01 2.11 28.63
N LEU A 452 -20.76 1.99 29.07
CA LEU A 452 -20.19 2.86 30.09
C LEU A 452 -19.90 4.21 29.43
N ASP A 453 -20.87 5.11 29.46
CA ASP A 453 -20.57 6.53 29.36
C ASP A 453 -20.07 7.01 30.72
N TRP A 454 -18.76 7.19 30.81
CA TRP A 454 -18.14 7.84 31.96
C TRP A 454 -18.43 9.34 31.90
N GLN A 455 -19.53 9.78 32.49
CA GLN A 455 -19.64 11.18 32.89
C GLN A 455 -19.04 11.33 34.28
N VAL A 456 -17.81 11.84 34.32
CA VAL A 456 -17.24 12.43 35.53
C VAL A 456 -17.96 13.76 35.77
N LYS A 457 -18.94 13.79 36.69
CA LYS A 457 -19.25 15.03 37.41
C LYS A 457 -18.22 15.16 38.53
N SER A 458 -17.18 15.95 38.28
CA SER A 458 -16.28 16.41 39.34
C SER A 458 -16.95 17.56 40.06
N ASP A 459 -17.55 17.29 41.22
CA ASP A 459 -17.75 18.33 42.23
C ASP A 459 -16.44 18.48 43.00
N VAL A 460 -15.82 19.65 42.87
CA VAL A 460 -14.60 20.00 43.60
C VAL A 460 -14.99 20.41 45.02
N LEU A 461 -14.65 19.57 46.00
CA LEU A 461 -14.60 19.92 47.42
C LEU A 461 -13.13 19.99 47.86
N LEU A 462 -12.75 21.15 48.40
CA LEU A 462 -11.45 21.43 48.99
C LEU A 462 -11.22 20.53 50.22
N GLY A 463 -10.23 19.64 50.12
CA GLY A 463 -9.57 19.00 51.27
C GLY A 463 -10.19 17.69 51.77
N GLY A 464 -9.44 16.59 51.65
CA GLY A 464 -9.71 15.35 52.39
C GLY A 464 -9.61 14.08 51.53
N ARG A 465 -9.00 13.03 52.11
CA ARG A 465 -8.65 11.73 51.52
C ARG A 465 -9.76 11.08 50.68
N VAL A 466 -9.31 10.41 49.62
CA VAL A 466 -10.07 9.53 48.73
C VAL A 466 -10.55 8.29 49.50
N ASP A 467 -11.87 8.04 49.47
CA ASP A 467 -12.42 6.70 49.62
C ASP A 467 -13.49 6.45 48.55
N ARG A 468 -13.32 5.31 47.85
CA ARG A 468 -14.15 4.88 46.72
C ARG A 468 -15.48 4.32 47.22
N LEU A 469 -16.59 4.87 46.74
CA LEU A 469 -17.92 4.25 46.83
C LEU A 469 -18.56 4.20 45.44
N ARG A 470 -18.79 2.97 44.95
CA ARG A 470 -19.52 2.66 43.73
C ARG A 470 -20.97 2.35 44.10
N SER A 471 -21.93 3.00 43.47
CA SER A 471 -23.34 2.57 43.48
C SER A 471 -23.87 2.51 42.05
N ALA A 472 -24.49 1.38 41.71
CA ALA A 472 -25.16 1.13 40.44
C ALA A 472 -26.67 1.33 40.62
N ARG A 473 -27.32 1.95 39.63
CA ARG A 473 -28.78 1.99 39.50
C ARG A 473 -29.17 1.24 38.24
N ALA A 474 -30.07 0.28 38.37
CA ALA A 474 -30.64 -0.48 37.26
C ALA A 474 -31.77 0.32 36.60
N GLU A 475 -31.77 0.38 35.28
CA GLU A 475 -32.85 0.95 34.47
C GLU A 475 -33.60 -0.19 33.74
N GLU A 476 -34.93 -0.07 33.67
CA GLU A 476 -35.85 -1.07 33.14
C GLU A 476 -35.67 -1.31 31.63
N VAL A 477 -35.47 -2.58 31.26
CA VAL A 477 -35.55 -3.06 29.88
C VAL A 477 -37.02 -3.33 29.54
N ARG A 478 -37.60 -2.55 28.62
CA ARG A 478 -38.87 -2.92 27.97
C ARG A 478 -38.59 -3.96 26.88
N LEU A 479 -39.11 -5.18 27.07
CA LEU A 479 -39.28 -6.15 25.99
C LEU A 479 -40.32 -5.63 24.99
N VAL A 480 -39.88 -5.28 23.79
CA VAL A 480 -40.76 -5.18 22.63
C VAL A 480 -40.81 -6.57 21.99
N THR A 481 -41.96 -7.23 22.10
CA THR A 481 -42.29 -8.43 21.32
C THR A 481 -42.37 -8.03 19.84
N GLY A 482 -41.40 -8.49 19.05
CA GLY A 482 -41.30 -8.17 17.63
C GLY A 482 -42.52 -8.67 16.84
N ALA A 483 -43.25 -7.72 16.25
CA ALA A 483 -43.94 -7.99 14.99
C ALA A 483 -42.86 -8.25 13.93
N ARG A 484 -43.06 -9.22 13.03
CA ARG A 484 -42.18 -9.45 11.86
C ARG A 484 -42.01 -8.11 11.12
N GLU A 485 -40.87 -7.46 11.31
CA GLU A 485 -40.46 -6.32 10.51
C GLU A 485 -40.31 -6.79 9.06
N LYS A 486 -40.82 -5.99 8.12
CA LYS A 486 -40.57 -6.21 6.70
C LYS A 486 -39.06 -6.27 6.49
N ALA A 487 -38.58 -7.34 5.87
CA ALA A 487 -37.16 -7.55 5.59
C ALA A 487 -36.53 -6.26 5.03
N ASP A 488 -35.58 -5.71 5.78
CA ASP A 488 -34.86 -4.50 5.38
C ASP A 488 -34.09 -4.80 4.09
N VAL A 489 -34.25 -3.95 3.08
CA VAL A 489 -33.70 -4.18 1.74
C VAL A 489 -32.39 -3.43 1.62
N ARG A 490 -31.30 -4.16 1.41
CA ARG A 490 -29.99 -3.56 1.18
C ARG A 490 -29.64 -3.63 -0.30
N GLU A 491 -29.51 -2.47 -0.93
CA GLU A 491 -28.91 -2.35 -2.26
C GLU A 491 -27.39 -2.33 -2.13
N VAL A 492 -26.73 -3.27 -2.79
CA VAL A 492 -25.26 -3.37 -2.84
C VAL A 492 -24.80 -3.01 -4.25
N VAL A 493 -24.20 -1.82 -4.38
CA VAL A 493 -23.57 -1.40 -5.65
C VAL A 493 -22.30 -2.21 -5.86
N ARG A 494 -22.27 -3.00 -6.94
CA ARG A 494 -21.07 -3.76 -7.32
C ARG A 494 -19.94 -2.82 -7.71
N PRO A 495 -18.68 -3.11 -7.30
CA PRO A 495 -17.55 -2.29 -7.69
C PRO A 495 -17.39 -2.30 -9.22
N ALA A 496 -17.18 -1.11 -9.79
CA ALA A 496 -16.96 -0.97 -11.22
C ALA A 496 -15.66 -1.69 -11.67
N PRO A 497 -15.61 -2.26 -12.89
CA PRO A 497 -14.41 -2.90 -13.41
C PRO A 497 -13.25 -1.92 -13.48
N ARG A 498 -12.16 -2.24 -12.78
CA ARG A 498 -10.94 -1.44 -12.73
C ARG A 498 -10.32 -1.31 -14.13
N TRP A 499 -9.69 -0.18 -14.35
CA TRP A 499 -8.80 0.05 -15.49
C TRP A 499 -7.39 -0.35 -15.09
N PHE A 500 -6.62 -0.88 -16.04
CA PHE A 500 -5.22 -1.24 -15.82
C PHE A 500 -4.35 -0.56 -16.86
N ARG A 501 -3.15 -0.17 -16.44
CA ARG A 501 -2.07 0.32 -17.30
C ARG A 501 -0.74 -0.26 -16.79
N PRO A 502 0.28 -0.41 -17.63
CA PRO A 502 1.57 -0.95 -17.21
C PRO A 502 2.22 -0.05 -16.15
N GLN A 503 2.84 -0.67 -15.15
CA GLN A 503 3.76 0.03 -14.25
C GLN A 503 5.01 0.48 -15.01
N ALA A 504 5.62 1.56 -14.52
CA ALA A 504 6.91 1.98 -15.02
C ALA A 504 8.00 1.04 -14.48
N PRO A 505 9.04 0.71 -15.27
CA PRO A 505 10.18 -0.04 -14.77
C PRO A 505 10.78 0.61 -13.53
N MET A 506 11.28 -0.20 -12.60
CA MET A 506 11.93 0.25 -11.39
C MET A 506 13.45 0.09 -11.50
N LEU A 507 14.17 1.08 -10.97
CA LEU A 507 15.62 1.09 -10.88
C LEU A 507 16.01 1.23 -9.41
N ALA A 508 17.00 0.44 -8.97
CA ALA A 508 17.59 0.60 -7.66
C ALA A 508 19.10 0.84 -7.73
N LEU A 509 19.60 1.64 -6.80
CA LEU A 509 21.02 1.96 -6.66
C LEU A 509 21.51 1.54 -5.28
N ARG A 510 22.65 0.86 -5.25
CA ARG A 510 23.37 0.51 -4.02
C ARG A 510 24.57 1.43 -3.85
N GLY A 511 24.82 1.88 -2.62
CA GLY A 511 25.99 2.72 -2.28
C GLY A 511 25.76 4.22 -2.49
N ALA A 512 24.49 4.64 -2.64
CA ALA A 512 24.12 6.03 -2.95
C ALA A 512 24.22 7.00 -1.76
N ARG A 513 24.39 6.47 -0.53
CA ARG A 513 24.39 7.17 0.76
C ARG A 513 23.18 8.08 0.94
N PRO A 514 21.95 7.54 0.95
CA PRO A 514 20.79 8.35 1.14
C PRO A 514 20.74 8.87 2.58
N SER A 515 20.20 10.08 2.72
CA SER A 515 20.19 10.76 4.01
C SER A 515 19.07 10.23 4.91
N HIS A 516 19.38 9.99 6.18
CA HIS A 516 18.41 9.62 7.21
C HIS A 516 17.64 10.83 7.77
N ARG A 517 17.86 12.03 7.24
CA ARG A 517 17.15 13.23 7.70
C ARG A 517 15.66 13.26 7.33
N HIS A 518 15.23 12.34 6.47
CA HIS A 518 13.85 12.19 6.00
C HIS A 518 13.39 10.74 6.23
N HIS A 519 12.22 10.57 6.82
CA HIS A 519 11.55 9.29 7.12
C HIS A 519 12.24 8.39 8.15
N HIS A 520 13.24 8.91 8.87
CA HIS A 520 14.10 8.17 9.79
C HIS A 520 14.43 8.99 11.06
N ASP A 521 13.58 9.96 11.40
CA ASP A 521 13.76 10.78 12.61
C ASP A 521 13.59 9.98 13.93
N GLY A 522 13.09 8.75 13.85
CA GLY A 522 12.98 7.81 14.97
C GLY A 522 14.18 6.88 15.21
N ASP A 523 15.20 6.87 14.34
CA ASP A 523 16.27 5.84 14.33
C ASP A 523 17.13 5.80 15.61
N PHE A 524 17.14 6.88 16.39
CA PHE A 524 17.98 7.02 17.61
C PHE A 524 17.24 6.71 18.92
N ASP A 525 16.04 6.11 18.86
CA ASP A 525 15.29 5.61 20.03
C ASP A 525 14.88 4.15 19.78
N ASP A 526 15.01 3.29 20.80
CA ASP A 526 14.68 1.86 20.70
C ASP A 526 13.19 1.61 20.34
N GLY A 527 12.32 2.59 20.56
CA GLY A 527 10.90 2.55 20.20
C GLY A 527 10.58 3.14 18.82
N GLY A 528 11.58 3.57 18.05
CA GLY A 528 11.41 4.20 16.74
C GLY A 528 10.72 5.56 16.81
N ARG A 529 10.94 6.33 17.88
CA ARG A 529 10.29 7.64 18.11
C ARG A 529 11.30 8.78 18.23
N LEU A 530 10.96 9.95 17.70
CA LEU A 530 11.77 11.15 17.83
C LEU A 530 11.86 11.61 19.30
N ARG A 531 13.06 11.54 19.88
CA ARG A 531 13.33 11.99 21.25
C ARG A 531 13.31 13.51 21.36
N CYS A 532 12.29 14.04 22.03
CA CYS A 532 12.13 15.44 22.40
C CYS A 532 12.63 15.69 23.83
N ARG A 533 12.85 16.96 24.20
CA ARG A 533 13.31 17.36 25.54
C ARG A 533 12.55 18.57 26.07
N TYR A 534 12.46 18.70 27.39
CA TYR A 534 12.13 19.96 28.02
C TYR A 534 13.32 20.94 27.92
N PRO A 535 13.07 22.26 27.91
CA PRO A 535 14.15 23.25 27.91
C PRO A 535 15.09 23.16 29.12
N SER A 536 14.59 22.67 30.25
CA SER A 536 15.35 22.45 31.48
C SER A 536 16.39 21.33 31.35
N GLU A 537 16.19 20.39 30.43
CA GLU A 537 17.10 19.28 30.18
C GLU A 537 18.27 19.68 29.26
N ALA A 538 18.23 20.85 28.62
CA ALA A 538 19.31 21.29 27.74
C ALA A 538 20.63 21.50 28.51
N VAL A 539 21.76 21.29 27.83
CA VAL A 539 23.07 21.47 28.44
C VAL A 539 23.31 22.95 28.74
N THR A 540 23.36 23.31 30.03
CA THR A 540 23.48 24.70 30.49
C THR A 540 24.89 25.10 30.92
N ALA A 541 25.70 24.12 31.33
CA ALA A 541 27.06 24.33 31.81
C ALA A 541 27.90 23.05 31.69
N ILE A 542 29.21 23.23 31.78
CA ILE A 542 30.18 22.17 31.99
C ILE A 542 30.74 22.37 33.40
N GLU A 543 30.34 21.50 34.32
CA GLU A 543 30.58 21.62 35.75
C GLU A 543 32.08 21.77 36.04
N GLY A 544 32.41 22.79 36.81
CA GLY A 544 33.81 23.12 37.14
C GLY A 544 34.66 23.60 35.96
N VAL A 545 34.06 23.92 34.79
CA VAL A 545 34.75 24.44 33.60
C VAL A 545 34.18 25.79 33.16
N VAL A 546 32.96 25.83 32.61
CA VAL A 546 32.37 27.05 32.03
C VAL A 546 30.84 26.94 32.02
N THR A 547 30.15 28.05 32.26
CA THR A 547 28.69 28.13 32.15
C THR A 547 28.31 28.72 30.79
N GLY A 548 27.20 28.25 30.19
CA GLY A 548 26.71 28.77 28.91
C GLY A 548 26.42 30.26 28.96
N ALA A 549 25.90 30.77 30.09
CA ALA A 549 25.65 32.19 30.29
C ALA A 549 26.93 33.06 30.33
N ALA A 550 28.09 32.49 30.68
CA ALA A 550 29.35 33.23 30.68
C ALA A 550 29.88 33.46 29.25
N VAL A 551 29.71 32.48 28.36
CA VAL A 551 30.18 32.53 26.96
C VAL A 551 29.15 33.10 26.00
N VAL A 552 27.86 32.93 26.30
CA VAL A 552 26.70 33.44 25.54
C VAL A 552 25.73 34.12 26.52
N PRO A 553 25.95 35.40 26.87
CA PRO A 553 25.14 36.09 27.87
C PRO A 553 23.71 36.37 27.39
N SER A 554 23.53 36.80 26.13
CA SER A 554 22.23 37.06 25.52
C SER A 554 22.30 36.88 24.00
N LEU A 555 21.13 36.87 23.33
CA LEU A 555 21.02 36.97 21.87
C LEU A 555 20.96 38.43 21.37
N GLY A 556 20.83 39.40 22.29
CA GLY A 556 20.56 40.79 21.94
C GLY A 556 19.16 41.04 21.33
N SER A 557 18.21 40.11 21.53
CA SER A 557 16.84 40.25 21.04
C SER A 557 15.81 39.62 21.97
N GLY A 558 14.67 40.29 22.14
CA GLY A 558 13.50 39.85 22.88
C GLY A 558 12.36 39.41 21.96
N ALA A 559 12.60 39.35 20.64
CA ALA A 559 11.57 39.04 19.65
C ALA A 559 11.41 37.54 19.34
N VAL A 560 12.23 36.69 19.98
CA VAL A 560 12.26 35.24 19.78
C VAL A 560 12.01 34.50 21.09
N PRO A 561 11.60 33.21 21.05
CA PRO A 561 11.40 32.42 22.27
C PRO A 561 12.67 32.33 23.13
N ASP A 562 12.50 32.34 24.46
CA ASP A 562 13.62 32.32 25.41
C ASP A 562 14.45 31.03 25.24
N GLU A 563 13.81 29.94 24.83
CA GLU A 563 14.43 28.64 24.52
C GLU A 563 15.46 28.70 23.37
N VAL A 564 15.39 29.69 22.48
CA VAL A 564 16.40 29.89 21.40
C VAL A 564 17.77 30.16 22.02
N LEU A 565 17.84 30.99 23.07
CA LEU A 565 19.09 31.27 23.77
C LEU A 565 19.63 30.00 24.45
N THR A 566 18.75 29.15 24.97
CA THR A 566 19.10 27.85 25.57
C THR A 566 19.78 26.94 24.55
N VAL A 567 19.20 26.74 23.36
CA VAL A 567 19.79 25.86 22.34
C VAL A 567 21.05 26.46 21.69
N VAL A 568 21.18 27.79 21.59
CA VAL A 568 22.43 28.45 21.15
C VAL A 568 23.55 28.24 22.17
N ARG A 569 23.25 28.36 23.46
CA ARG A 569 24.21 28.06 24.55
C ARG A 569 24.67 26.61 24.49
N GLU A 570 23.73 25.68 24.39
CA GLU A 570 24.01 24.26 24.26
C GLU A 570 24.92 23.96 23.05
N ALA A 571 24.59 24.50 21.86
CA ALA A 571 25.40 24.31 20.66
C ALA A 571 26.84 24.83 20.80
N VAL A 572 27.04 25.96 21.48
CA VAL A 572 28.38 26.50 21.76
C VAL A 572 29.14 25.62 22.74
N LEU A 573 28.49 25.10 23.79
CA LEU A 573 29.12 24.24 24.80
C LEU A 573 29.51 22.87 24.23
N LEU A 574 28.70 22.32 23.32
CA LEU A 574 28.93 21.01 22.71
C LEU A 574 29.91 21.06 21.53
N ASN A 575 30.38 22.24 21.11
CA ASN A 575 31.24 22.40 19.94
C ASN A 575 32.63 21.73 20.12
N PRO A 576 32.92 20.63 19.38
CA PRO A 576 34.18 19.89 19.54
C PRO A 576 35.37 20.64 18.93
N TYR A 577 35.12 21.62 18.06
CA TYR A 577 36.16 22.39 17.39
C TYR A 577 36.58 23.63 18.20
N ALA A 578 35.72 24.10 19.11
CA ALA A 578 36.00 25.23 19.99
C ALA A 578 36.38 24.81 21.43
N TYR A 579 36.59 23.53 21.71
CA TYR A 579 36.87 23.06 23.09
C TYR A 579 38.11 23.72 23.73
N ARG A 580 39.13 24.08 22.93
CA ARG A 580 40.31 24.81 23.43
C ARG A 580 39.98 26.25 23.81
N TRP A 581 39.15 26.91 23.00
CA TRP A 581 38.63 28.23 23.28
C TRP A 581 37.72 28.23 24.52
N LEU A 582 36.83 27.25 24.65
CA LEU A 582 35.99 27.06 25.84
C LEU A 582 36.82 26.86 27.12
N ALA A 583 37.90 26.07 27.04
CA ALA A 583 38.82 25.90 28.16
C ALA A 583 39.49 27.21 28.58
N GLU A 584 39.87 28.05 27.62
CA GLU A 584 40.47 29.37 27.88
C GLU A 584 39.44 30.37 28.44
N ALA A 585 38.21 30.33 27.93
CA ALA A 585 37.12 31.17 28.42
C ALA A 585 36.75 30.84 29.88
N GLY A 586 36.76 29.55 30.24
CA GLY A 586 36.51 29.07 31.60
C GLY A 586 37.69 29.19 32.57
N ALA A 587 38.92 29.27 32.06
CA ALA A 587 40.12 29.33 32.90
C ALA A 587 40.24 30.66 33.68
N PRO A 588 40.68 30.63 34.95
CA PRO A 588 40.99 31.83 35.71
C PRO A 588 42.18 32.59 35.09
N PRO A 589 42.23 33.93 35.14
CA PRO A 589 43.31 34.71 34.54
C PRO A 589 44.72 34.36 35.01
N SER A 590 44.85 33.79 36.21
CA SER A 590 46.12 33.41 36.85
C SER A 590 46.48 31.92 36.73
N GLY A 591 45.58 31.08 36.21
CA GLY A 591 45.77 29.62 36.11
C GLY A 591 45.79 29.16 34.65
N GLY A 592 46.70 28.24 34.30
CA GLY A 592 46.79 27.72 32.93
C GLY A 592 45.55 26.89 32.53
N ALA A 593 45.12 27.00 31.26
CA ALA A 593 43.94 26.30 30.73
C ALA A 593 44.13 24.77 30.56
N GLY A 594 45.30 24.21 30.89
CA GLY A 594 45.64 22.79 30.67
C GLY A 594 44.64 21.78 31.25
N PRO A 595 44.33 21.82 32.57
CA PRO A 595 43.38 20.89 33.18
C PRO A 595 41.96 20.98 32.59
N TYR A 596 41.52 22.20 32.25
CA TYR A 596 40.23 22.45 31.61
C TYR A 596 40.18 21.84 30.20
N ARG A 597 41.26 21.99 29.43
CA ARG A 597 41.40 21.37 28.09
C ARG A 597 41.32 19.85 28.16
N THR A 598 41.97 19.21 29.13
CA THR A 598 41.92 17.74 29.28
C THR A 598 40.52 17.26 29.62
N ARG A 599 39.81 17.95 30.53
CA ARG A 599 38.42 17.64 30.87
C ARG A 599 37.48 17.75 29.67
N LEU A 600 37.57 18.86 28.93
CA LEU A 600 36.76 19.04 27.73
C LEU A 600 37.11 18.03 26.64
N ALA A 601 38.39 17.72 26.43
CA ALA A 601 38.78 16.69 25.46
C ALA A 601 38.19 15.32 25.80
N ALA A 602 38.15 14.94 27.09
CA ALA A 602 37.51 13.70 27.52
C ALA A 602 36.00 13.68 27.24
N GLU A 603 35.30 14.80 27.48
CA GLU A 603 33.89 14.92 27.12
C GLU A 603 33.64 14.85 25.62
N MET A 604 34.51 15.46 24.79
CA MET A 604 34.38 15.34 23.33
C MET A 604 34.61 13.89 22.87
N VAL A 605 35.58 13.19 23.44
CA VAL A 605 35.80 11.76 23.13
C VAL A 605 34.63 10.87 23.60
N ARG A 606 33.76 11.36 24.49
CA ARG A 606 32.55 10.68 24.99
C ARG A 606 31.27 11.03 24.21
N LEU A 607 31.27 12.08 23.39
CA LEU A 607 30.08 12.55 22.65
C LEU A 607 30.19 12.37 21.14
N TYR A 608 31.41 12.10 20.66
CA TYR A 608 31.72 12.00 19.25
C TYR A 608 32.34 10.64 18.95
N GLY A 609 31.90 10.03 17.85
CA GLY A 609 32.41 8.78 17.33
C GLY A 609 33.81 8.91 16.74
N ALA A 610 34.41 7.77 16.35
CA ALA A 610 35.77 7.72 15.80
C ALA A 610 35.90 8.47 14.45
N ASP A 611 34.80 8.64 13.72
CA ASP A 611 34.71 9.43 12.49
C ASP A 611 34.42 10.93 12.75
N GLY A 612 34.32 11.34 14.01
CA GLY A 612 34.03 12.71 14.42
C GLY A 612 32.56 13.12 14.29
N ARG A 613 31.63 12.16 14.09
CA ARG A 613 30.19 12.43 14.11
C ARG A 613 29.66 12.47 15.53
N TYR A 614 28.67 13.33 15.77
CA TYR A 614 27.97 13.39 17.05
C TYR A 614 27.03 12.19 17.17
N ASP A 615 27.24 11.34 18.18
CA ASP A 615 26.37 10.20 18.50
C ASP A 615 25.72 10.37 19.89
N GLY A 616 26.12 11.39 20.65
CA GLY A 616 25.65 11.65 22.01
C GLY A 616 26.13 10.65 23.06
N LEU A 617 26.90 9.63 22.65
CA LEU A 617 27.29 8.46 23.44
C LEU A 617 28.59 7.86 22.88
N SER A 618 29.71 7.88 23.60
CA SER A 618 30.86 7.09 23.14
C SER A 618 31.83 6.54 24.17
N GLY A 619 32.28 5.32 23.79
CA GLY A 619 33.33 4.49 24.37
C GLY A 619 33.34 3.07 23.76
N LEU A 620 33.80 2.92 22.50
CA LEU A 620 34.03 1.70 21.67
C LEU A 620 32.86 1.23 20.76
N ASN A 621 33.24 0.67 19.59
CA ASN A 621 32.58 0.72 18.27
C ASN A 621 31.04 0.53 18.21
N LEU A 622 30.32 1.62 17.91
CA LEU A 622 29.02 1.59 17.26
C LEU A 622 29.15 2.07 15.81
N PRO A 623 29.12 1.18 14.79
CA PRO A 623 28.76 1.60 13.44
C PRO A 623 27.24 1.71 13.42
N ALA A 624 26.69 2.78 13.98
CA ALA A 624 25.35 3.22 13.63
C ALA A 624 25.49 4.35 12.60
N ALA A 625 25.06 4.05 11.37
CA ALA A 625 24.85 5.01 10.27
C ALA A 625 26.10 5.66 9.61
N SER A 626 27.23 4.94 9.47
CA SER A 626 28.24 5.28 8.45
C SER A 626 28.44 4.13 7.45
N ALA A 627 27.99 4.37 6.22
CA ALA A 627 28.09 3.49 5.05
C ALA A 627 29.54 3.33 4.52
N ALA A 628 30.49 2.98 5.39
CA ALA A 628 31.92 2.99 5.02
C ALA A 628 32.78 1.84 5.60
N ALA A 629 32.23 0.80 6.21
CA ALA A 629 33.00 -0.39 6.58
C ALA A 629 32.54 -1.64 5.81
N PRO A 630 33.45 -2.41 5.18
CA PRO A 630 33.11 -3.69 4.57
C PRO A 630 32.68 -4.68 5.68
N VAL A 631 31.41 -5.10 5.65
CA VAL A 631 30.84 -6.01 6.65
C VAL A 631 31.31 -7.43 6.36
N SER A 632 32.44 -7.78 6.95
CA SER A 632 32.76 -9.15 7.35
C SER A 632 32.51 -9.23 8.86
N GLY A 633 31.29 -9.57 9.30
CA GLY A 633 30.98 -9.62 10.73
C GLY A 633 29.69 -10.33 11.10
N THR A 634 29.80 -11.61 11.43
CA THR A 634 28.84 -12.51 12.08
C THR A 634 28.30 -11.99 13.44
N TRP A 635 27.26 -12.64 13.98
CA TRP A 635 26.58 -12.52 15.30
C TRP A 635 27.39 -12.03 16.53
N ALA A 636 28.72 -12.05 16.52
CA ALA A 636 29.56 -11.42 17.52
C ALA A 636 29.35 -9.89 17.62
N SER A 637 29.04 -9.22 16.50
CA SER A 637 28.92 -7.75 16.43
C SER A 637 27.77 -7.16 17.25
N ALA A 638 26.60 -7.80 17.27
CA ALA A 638 25.42 -7.30 18.00
C ALA A 638 25.59 -7.38 19.53
N ARG A 639 26.28 -8.42 20.01
CA ARG A 639 26.60 -8.58 21.44
C ARG A 639 27.64 -7.55 21.89
N ASP A 640 28.65 -7.30 21.06
CA ASP A 640 29.68 -6.29 21.34
C ASP A 640 29.05 -4.88 21.41
N GLN A 641 28.13 -4.53 20.50
CA GLN A 641 27.41 -3.25 20.52
C GLN A 641 26.56 -3.02 21.77
N ALA A 642 25.95 -4.07 22.34
CA ALA A 642 25.15 -3.94 23.56
C ALA A 642 26.03 -3.68 24.80
N VAL A 643 27.19 -4.34 24.86
CA VAL A 643 28.20 -4.13 25.90
C VAL A 643 28.78 -2.72 25.81
N ASP A 644 29.12 -2.26 24.61
CA ASP A 644 29.64 -0.91 24.38
C ASP A 644 28.62 0.18 24.77
N ARG A 645 27.33 -0.02 24.46
CA ARG A 645 26.26 0.87 24.93
C ARG A 645 26.18 0.93 26.46
N GLN A 646 26.31 -0.21 27.13
CA GLN A 646 26.31 -0.25 28.59
C GLN A 646 27.52 0.49 29.18
N ILE A 647 28.71 0.32 28.59
CA ILE A 647 29.92 1.05 28.98
C ILE A 647 29.73 2.56 28.79
N ALA A 648 29.20 2.98 27.64
CA ALA A 648 28.94 4.38 27.35
C ALA A 648 27.92 5.00 28.34
N GLN A 649 26.88 4.26 28.73
CA GLN A 649 25.91 4.70 29.74
C GLN A 649 26.53 4.87 31.13
N GLU A 650 27.43 3.95 31.53
CA GLU A 650 28.16 4.08 32.81
C GLU A 650 29.14 5.27 32.77
N LEU A 651 29.82 5.50 31.66
CA LEU A 651 30.68 6.69 31.47
C LEU A 651 29.86 7.99 31.49
N ALA A 652 28.65 8.00 30.93
CA ALA A 652 27.77 9.17 30.92
C ALA A 652 27.36 9.63 32.33
N ARG A 653 27.29 8.72 33.32
CA ARG A 653 27.04 9.09 34.74
C ARG A 653 28.14 9.94 35.36
N HIS A 654 29.33 9.96 34.76
CA HIS A 654 30.47 10.76 35.19
C HIS A 654 30.70 12.00 34.30
N SER A 655 29.75 12.31 33.41
CA SER A 655 29.77 13.49 32.56
C SER A 655 29.80 14.78 33.38
N LEU A 656 30.62 15.74 32.96
CA LEU A 656 30.66 17.10 33.50
C LEU A 656 29.54 17.99 32.95
N TYR A 657 28.83 17.58 31.90
CA TYR A 657 27.71 18.37 31.38
C TYR A 657 26.55 18.41 32.37
N VAL A 658 26.06 19.61 32.65
CA VAL A 658 24.84 19.85 33.44
C VAL A 658 23.65 19.90 32.48
N GLY A 659 22.91 18.79 32.43
CA GLY A 659 21.81 18.55 31.50
C GLY A 659 21.99 17.24 30.73
N THR A 660 21.06 16.94 29.82
CA THR A 660 21.06 15.73 29.00
C THR A 660 21.47 16.08 27.57
N PRO A 661 22.44 15.39 26.96
CA PRO A 661 22.80 15.63 25.56
C PRO A 661 21.60 15.48 24.60
N PRO A 662 21.48 16.30 23.55
CA PRO A 662 20.41 16.20 22.56
C PRO A 662 20.41 14.88 21.79
N SER A 663 19.29 14.61 21.10
CA SER A 663 19.23 13.59 20.06
C SER A 663 20.30 13.85 18.98
N PRO A 664 20.95 12.81 18.42
CA PRO A 664 21.89 12.97 17.30
C PRO A 664 21.33 13.74 16.10
N ILE A 665 20.01 13.75 15.91
CA ILE A 665 19.33 14.55 14.88
C ILE A 665 19.56 16.05 15.07
N ALA A 666 19.65 16.53 16.31
CA ALA A 666 19.74 17.96 16.60
C ALA A 666 21.13 18.55 16.33
N ILE A 667 22.16 17.70 16.20
CA ILE A 667 23.56 18.13 16.07
C ILE A 667 24.20 17.47 14.86
N THR A 668 24.58 18.30 13.90
CA THR A 668 25.42 17.90 12.77
C THR A 668 26.84 18.42 12.98
N THR A 669 27.84 17.54 12.90
CA THR A 669 29.23 17.99 12.73
C THR A 669 29.50 18.25 11.26
N TRP A 670 30.10 19.40 10.96
CA TRP A 670 30.21 19.83 9.58
C TRP A 670 31.07 18.91 8.73
N ARG A 671 30.48 18.49 7.61
CA ARG A 671 31.13 17.90 6.43
C ARG A 671 30.38 18.46 5.22
N GLN A 672 31.00 18.47 4.04
CA GLN A 672 30.29 18.88 2.84
C GLN A 672 29.10 17.93 2.63
N PRO A 673 27.85 18.42 2.69
CA PRO A 673 26.68 17.55 2.81
C PRO A 673 26.37 16.86 1.49
N TRP A 674 25.95 15.59 1.55
CA TRP A 674 25.40 14.84 0.43
C TRP A 674 24.05 14.27 0.82
N VAL A 675 22.98 14.80 0.22
CA VAL A 675 21.59 14.44 0.53
C VAL A 675 20.88 14.11 -0.78
N PRO A 676 21.10 12.91 -1.37
CA PRO A 676 20.56 12.60 -2.69
C PRO A 676 19.02 12.57 -2.64
N LEU A 677 18.36 13.25 -3.59
CA LEU A 677 16.90 13.36 -3.65
C LEU A 677 16.32 12.92 -4.99
N TRP A 678 17.08 13.10 -6.08
CA TRP A 678 16.61 12.76 -7.42
C TRP A 678 17.60 11.90 -8.17
N LEU A 679 17.07 11.00 -8.99
CA LEU A 679 17.77 10.27 -10.02
C LEU A 679 17.36 10.84 -11.38
N GLU A 680 18.30 11.43 -12.09
CA GLU A 680 18.16 11.70 -13.51
C GLU A 680 18.59 10.49 -14.31
N TRP A 681 17.79 10.14 -15.32
CA TRP A 681 17.99 8.94 -16.11
C TRP A 681 17.74 9.23 -17.60
N GLN A 682 18.49 8.52 -18.43
CA GLN A 682 18.29 8.45 -19.86
C GLN A 682 18.24 6.97 -20.24
N ALA A 683 17.18 6.58 -20.93
CA ALA A 683 16.96 5.21 -21.39
C ALA A 683 16.51 5.21 -22.84
N VAL A 684 16.89 4.17 -23.58
CA VAL A 684 16.43 3.93 -24.94
C VAL A 684 15.44 2.78 -24.90
N VAL A 685 14.22 3.01 -25.38
CA VAL A 685 13.27 1.93 -25.66
C VAL A 685 13.35 1.57 -27.15
N ASP A 686 13.47 0.27 -27.44
CA ASP A 686 13.61 -0.25 -28.80
C ASP A 686 12.74 -1.51 -28.96
N GLY A 687 11.81 -1.49 -29.89
CA GLY A 687 10.76 -2.51 -30.03
C GLY A 687 9.83 -2.27 -31.20
N SER A 688 8.58 -2.72 -31.06
CA SER A 688 7.52 -2.51 -32.05
C SER A 688 6.16 -2.25 -31.41
N ASP A 689 5.22 -1.78 -32.22
CA ASP A 689 3.84 -1.51 -31.86
C ASP A 689 2.89 -2.72 -32.01
N SER A 690 3.43 -3.94 -32.13
CA SER A 690 2.65 -5.16 -32.36
C SER A 690 2.93 -6.24 -31.30
N VAL A 691 1.92 -7.08 -31.08
CA VAL A 691 2.03 -8.31 -30.29
C VAL A 691 2.52 -9.50 -31.14
N ALA A 692 2.66 -9.33 -32.47
CA ALA A 692 3.21 -10.37 -33.33
C ALA A 692 4.63 -10.79 -32.90
N GLY A 693 4.89 -12.09 -32.85
CA GLY A 693 6.15 -12.64 -32.34
C GLY A 693 6.20 -12.82 -30.83
N TRP A 694 5.06 -12.66 -30.16
CA TRP A 694 4.87 -13.02 -28.76
C TRP A 694 3.78 -14.07 -28.67
N GLU A 695 3.99 -15.06 -27.80
CA GLU A 695 3.07 -16.15 -27.53
C GLU A 695 2.67 -16.11 -26.05
N LEU A 696 1.40 -16.38 -25.77
CA LEU A 696 0.94 -16.51 -24.39
C LEU A 696 1.48 -17.82 -23.79
N SER A 697 2.30 -17.70 -22.73
CA SER A 697 2.87 -18.83 -22.00
C SER A 697 2.64 -18.64 -20.51
N ASP A 698 2.00 -19.63 -19.89
CA ASP A 698 1.59 -19.59 -18.48
C ASP A 698 0.68 -18.35 -18.23
N LEU A 699 1.20 -17.34 -17.51
CA LEU A 699 0.51 -16.11 -17.14
C LEU A 699 0.78 -14.92 -18.07
N ASP A 700 1.84 -14.97 -18.88
CA ASP A 700 2.35 -13.79 -19.58
C ASP A 700 2.90 -14.08 -20.98
N LEU A 701 3.22 -13.01 -21.71
CA LEU A 701 3.75 -13.08 -23.06
C LEU A 701 5.25 -13.39 -23.04
N ARG A 702 5.64 -14.43 -23.76
CA ARG A 702 7.02 -14.79 -24.06
C ARG A 702 7.32 -14.59 -25.55
N PRO A 703 8.58 -14.33 -25.91
CA PRO A 703 8.97 -14.30 -27.32
C PRO A 703 8.64 -15.64 -27.98
N GLY A 704 7.97 -15.58 -29.12
CA GLY A 704 7.64 -16.76 -29.92
C GLY A 704 8.88 -17.40 -30.51
N SER A 705 8.74 -18.67 -30.91
CA SER A 705 9.84 -19.46 -31.48
C SER A 705 10.16 -19.11 -32.95
N GLU A 706 9.24 -18.45 -33.65
CA GLU A 706 9.39 -18.03 -35.04
C GLU A 706 9.72 -16.54 -35.18
N PRO A 707 10.58 -16.15 -36.14
CA PRO A 707 10.86 -14.75 -36.44
C PRO A 707 9.60 -14.08 -37.03
N ALA A 708 8.93 -13.26 -36.22
CA ALA A 708 7.72 -12.56 -36.66
C ALA A 708 8.02 -11.44 -37.65
N ILE A 709 7.03 -11.13 -38.49
CA ILE A 709 7.00 -9.89 -39.26
C ILE A 709 6.87 -8.76 -38.23
N PRO A 710 7.88 -7.89 -38.09
CA PRO A 710 7.86 -6.86 -37.06
C PRO A 710 6.69 -5.90 -37.35
N GLY A 711 6.00 -5.48 -36.28
CA GLY A 711 5.16 -4.28 -36.34
C GLY A 711 5.99 -3.05 -36.76
N ASN A 712 5.40 -1.87 -36.71
CA ASN A 712 6.18 -0.67 -36.98
C ASN A 712 7.30 -0.57 -35.92
N PRO A 713 8.57 -0.45 -36.34
CA PRO A 713 9.67 -0.34 -35.39
C PRO A 713 9.55 0.98 -34.62
N VAL A 714 9.66 0.89 -33.30
CA VAL A 714 9.59 2.03 -32.39
C VAL A 714 10.89 2.11 -31.63
N ARG A 715 11.63 3.21 -31.81
CA ARG A 715 12.83 3.52 -31.04
C ARG A 715 12.76 4.94 -30.50
N LEU A 716 12.76 5.07 -29.18
CA LEU A 716 12.65 6.36 -28.50
C LEU A 716 13.73 6.49 -27.42
N THR A 717 14.37 7.66 -27.37
CA THR A 717 15.18 8.06 -26.21
C THR A 717 14.30 8.80 -25.23
N CYS A 718 14.13 8.22 -24.05
CA CYS A 718 13.39 8.77 -22.94
C CYS A 718 14.38 9.33 -21.92
N THR A 719 14.12 10.54 -21.45
CA THR A 719 14.92 11.21 -20.43
C THR A 719 13.97 11.70 -19.35
N GLY A 720 14.34 11.51 -18.09
CA GLY A 720 13.50 11.91 -16.96
C GLY A 720 14.29 12.14 -15.68
N ARG A 721 13.55 12.58 -14.66
CA ARG A 721 14.05 12.78 -13.29
C ARG A 721 13.04 12.24 -12.31
N SER A 722 13.45 11.30 -11.48
CA SER A 722 12.57 10.64 -10.53
C SER A 722 13.06 10.90 -9.10
N PRO A 723 12.17 11.14 -8.14
CA PRO A 723 12.57 11.17 -6.74
C PRO A 723 13.09 9.79 -6.33
N ILE A 724 14.09 9.76 -5.45
CA ILE A 724 14.60 8.51 -4.89
C ILE A 724 13.94 8.22 -3.54
N GLY A 725 13.57 6.97 -3.31
CA GLY A 725 12.96 6.50 -2.07
C GLY A 725 13.77 5.39 -1.40
N GLN A 726 13.81 5.42 -0.07
CA GLN A 726 14.37 4.34 0.78
C GLN A 726 13.29 3.39 1.34
N GLY A 727 12.01 3.78 1.24
CA GLY A 727 10.90 3.10 1.92
C GLY A 727 10.76 1.62 1.55
N ALA A 728 11.13 1.27 0.32
CA ALA A 728 11.25 -0.08 -0.19
C ALA A 728 12.15 -1.00 0.65
N ALA A 729 13.42 -0.61 0.81
CA ALA A 729 14.42 -1.37 1.55
C ALA A 729 14.05 -1.45 3.04
N THR A 730 13.56 -0.34 3.60
CA THR A 730 13.10 -0.27 4.99
C THR A 730 11.88 -1.17 5.22
N ALA A 731 10.89 -1.16 4.33
CA ALA A 731 9.69 -1.99 4.45
C ALA A 731 10.02 -3.48 4.37
N LEU A 732 10.93 -3.88 3.47
CA LEU A 732 11.38 -5.26 3.36
C LEU A 732 12.14 -5.70 4.61
N ARG A 733 13.09 -4.89 5.09
CA ARG A 733 13.85 -5.17 6.32
C ARG A 733 12.95 -5.30 7.54
N GLU A 734 12.05 -4.33 7.76
CA GLU A 734 11.10 -4.37 8.88
C GLU A 734 10.07 -5.48 8.70
N GLY A 735 9.74 -5.85 7.46
CA GLY A 735 9.01 -7.07 7.16
C GLY A 735 9.75 -8.28 7.71
N ILE A 736 10.96 -8.55 7.22
CA ILE A 736 11.75 -9.74 7.55
C ILE A 736 11.92 -9.84 9.06
N ARG A 737 12.28 -8.72 9.71
CA ARG A 737 12.44 -8.64 11.17
C ARG A 737 11.15 -8.99 11.92
N ARG A 738 10.01 -8.40 11.54
CA ARG A 738 8.71 -8.68 12.19
C ARG A 738 8.30 -10.13 12.01
N TRP A 739 8.59 -10.71 10.85
CA TRP A 739 8.25 -12.08 10.55
C TRP A 739 9.10 -13.06 11.39
N ILE A 740 10.42 -12.86 11.46
CA ILE A 740 11.32 -13.65 12.32
C ILE A 740 10.90 -13.55 13.79
N GLU A 741 10.55 -12.35 14.28
CA GLU A 741 10.04 -12.19 15.65
C GLU A 741 8.72 -12.95 15.85
N ALA A 742 7.79 -12.86 14.90
CA ALA A 742 6.54 -13.62 14.98
C ALA A 742 6.79 -15.14 14.98
N GLU A 743 7.80 -15.62 14.25
CA GLU A 743 8.19 -17.02 14.22
C GLU A 743 8.77 -17.49 15.56
N HIS A 744 9.72 -16.74 16.13
CA HIS A 744 10.23 -17.03 17.47
C HIS A 744 9.12 -17.04 18.53
N GLN A 745 8.11 -16.17 18.42
CA GLN A 745 6.94 -16.17 19.29
C GLN A 745 6.05 -17.41 19.08
N ARG A 746 5.87 -17.88 17.84
CA ARG A 746 5.15 -19.14 17.53
C ARG A 746 5.86 -20.34 18.14
N GLU A 747 7.18 -20.43 17.99
CA GLU A 747 7.98 -21.49 18.60
C GLU A 747 7.94 -21.45 20.14
N ALA A 748 8.11 -20.26 20.73
CA ALA A 748 8.06 -20.07 22.18
C ALA A 748 6.69 -20.42 22.79
N THR A 749 5.62 -20.32 22.00
CA THR A 749 4.25 -20.70 22.39
C THR A 749 3.85 -22.12 22.00
N GLY A 750 4.76 -22.88 21.36
CA GLY A 750 4.54 -24.29 20.96
C GLY A 750 3.64 -24.48 19.73
N GLY A 751 3.50 -23.45 18.89
CA GLY A 751 2.81 -23.53 17.60
C GLY A 751 3.64 -24.26 16.53
N PRO A 752 3.01 -24.74 15.43
CA PRO A 752 3.75 -25.27 14.29
C PRO A 752 4.56 -24.15 13.64
N SER A 753 5.86 -24.40 13.43
CA SER A 753 6.74 -23.50 12.71
C SER A 753 6.34 -23.43 11.23
N ALA A 754 6.35 -22.22 10.67
CA ALA A 754 5.96 -21.98 9.28
C ALA A 754 7.13 -22.16 8.29
N LEU A 755 8.37 -22.20 8.78
CA LEU A 755 9.58 -22.35 7.98
C LEU A 755 10.48 -23.44 8.54
N SER A 756 11.38 -23.98 7.71
CA SER A 756 12.48 -24.76 8.26
C SER A 756 13.52 -23.82 8.88
N THR A 757 14.32 -24.32 9.83
CA THR A 757 15.46 -23.58 10.39
C THR A 757 16.44 -23.09 9.30
N ALA A 758 16.50 -23.77 8.16
CA ALA A 758 17.33 -23.35 7.03
C ALA A 758 16.77 -22.10 6.32
N ASP A 759 15.45 -22.01 6.18
CA ASP A 759 14.77 -20.88 5.54
C ASP A 759 14.75 -19.65 6.44
N GLU A 760 14.58 -19.83 7.75
CA GLU A 760 14.75 -18.77 8.74
C GLU A 760 16.16 -18.17 8.68
N LEU A 761 17.18 -19.02 8.60
CA LEU A 761 18.57 -18.58 8.47
C LEU A 761 18.82 -17.87 7.13
N ALA A 762 18.16 -18.30 6.04
CA ALA A 762 18.26 -17.65 4.74
C ALA A 762 17.61 -16.25 4.76
N LEU A 763 16.40 -16.12 5.32
CA LEU A 763 15.73 -14.83 5.52
C LEU A 763 16.53 -13.92 6.45
N GLN A 764 17.13 -14.47 7.51
CA GLN A 764 17.97 -13.72 8.41
C GLN A 764 19.25 -13.23 7.71
N ARG A 765 19.91 -14.07 6.91
CA ARG A 765 21.06 -13.66 6.08
C ARG A 765 20.68 -12.61 5.04
N LEU A 766 19.48 -12.69 4.47
CA LEU A 766 18.96 -11.67 3.56
C LEU A 766 18.69 -10.35 4.31
N GLY A 767 18.09 -10.41 5.50
CA GLY A 767 17.90 -9.24 6.36
C GLY A 767 19.23 -8.59 6.76
N ASP A 768 20.22 -9.39 7.15
CA ASP A 768 21.58 -8.96 7.49
C ASP A 768 22.35 -8.41 6.27
N LEU A 769 22.04 -8.91 5.06
CA LEU A 769 22.57 -8.38 3.81
C LEU A 769 21.94 -7.03 3.45
N LEU A 770 20.64 -6.88 3.64
CA LEU A 770 19.89 -5.66 3.34
C LEU A 770 20.17 -4.54 4.36
N ALA A 771 20.53 -4.88 5.60
CA ALA A 771 20.81 -3.92 6.66
C ALA A 771 21.96 -2.93 6.36
N PRO A 772 23.13 -3.35 5.81
CA PRO A 772 24.19 -2.45 5.36
C PRO A 772 24.01 -1.96 3.91
N MET A 773 23.04 -2.49 3.17
CA MET A 773 22.80 -2.08 1.79
C MET A 773 22.11 -0.73 1.75
N ASP A 774 22.93 0.25 1.44
CA ASP A 774 22.63 1.64 1.16
C ASP A 774 21.80 1.79 -0.13
N LEU A 775 20.60 1.18 -0.11
CA LEU A 775 19.72 0.94 -1.26
C LEU A 775 18.70 2.06 -1.40
N VAL A 776 18.67 2.68 -2.57
CA VAL A 776 17.61 3.59 -3.00
C VAL A 776 16.92 3.06 -4.23
N SER A 777 15.65 3.39 -4.39
CA SER A 777 14.83 3.00 -5.55
C SER A 777 14.21 4.23 -6.21
N ALA A 778 14.01 4.16 -7.51
CA ALA A 778 13.33 5.17 -8.31
C ALA A 778 12.54 4.50 -9.44
N SER A 779 11.32 4.97 -9.71
CA SER A 779 10.54 4.58 -10.88
C SER A 779 11.06 5.31 -12.12
N LEU A 780 11.07 4.65 -13.29
CA LEU A 780 11.33 5.30 -14.58
C LEU A 780 10.02 5.83 -15.18
N ASP A 781 9.19 6.48 -14.35
CA ASP A 781 7.97 7.16 -14.77
C ASP A 781 8.31 8.17 -15.86
N GLY A 782 7.52 8.23 -16.93
CA GLY A 782 7.84 9.03 -18.11
C GLY A 782 8.08 8.20 -19.37
N ILE A 783 8.57 6.95 -19.26
CA ILE A 783 8.73 6.09 -20.45
C ILE A 783 7.37 5.85 -21.13
N ARG A 784 6.34 5.49 -20.36
CA ARG A 784 4.97 5.33 -20.84
C ARG A 784 4.41 6.63 -21.41
N GLU A 785 4.59 7.75 -20.70
CA GLU A 785 4.15 9.07 -21.15
C GLU A 785 4.74 9.40 -22.52
N ARG A 786 6.05 9.19 -22.69
CA ARG A 786 6.75 9.43 -23.96
C ARG A 786 6.29 8.49 -25.07
N LEU A 787 5.99 7.21 -24.77
CA LEU A 787 5.35 6.29 -25.72
C LEU A 787 3.97 6.77 -26.14
N LEU A 788 3.18 7.35 -25.23
CA LEU A 788 1.90 7.99 -25.55
C LEU A 788 2.04 9.38 -26.17
N GLY A 789 3.27 9.87 -26.39
CA GLY A 789 3.54 11.21 -26.91
C GLY A 789 3.18 12.36 -25.98
N ILE A 790 3.02 12.07 -24.68
CA ILE A 790 2.79 13.02 -23.59
C ILE A 790 4.13 13.64 -23.17
N ASP A 791 4.14 14.96 -22.98
CA ASP A 791 5.33 15.70 -22.59
C ASP A 791 5.67 15.45 -21.11
N TYR A 792 6.88 14.95 -20.87
CA TYR A 792 7.36 14.58 -19.54
C TYR A 792 8.81 15.00 -19.34
N VAL A 793 9.07 15.73 -18.24
CA VAL A 793 10.42 16.11 -17.79
C VAL A 793 10.42 16.06 -16.25
N GLY A 794 10.51 14.85 -15.69
CA GLY A 794 10.39 14.59 -14.25
C GLY A 794 8.96 14.72 -13.68
N VAL A 795 8.18 15.63 -14.25
CA VAL A 795 6.74 15.75 -14.09
C VAL A 795 6.07 15.84 -15.46
N VAL A 796 4.80 15.43 -15.52
CA VAL A 796 3.97 15.59 -16.72
C VAL A 796 3.73 17.08 -16.96
N ARG A 797 4.09 17.58 -18.15
CA ARG A 797 3.79 18.97 -18.53
C ARG A 797 2.30 19.11 -18.79
N ARG A 798 1.70 20.13 -18.19
CA ARG A 798 0.27 20.41 -18.30
C ARG A 798 0.07 21.67 -19.14
N GLY A 799 -0.91 21.62 -20.03
CA GLY A 799 -1.30 22.75 -20.87
C GLY A 799 -2.15 23.78 -20.13
N THR A 800 -2.70 24.73 -20.89
CA THR A 800 -3.51 25.84 -20.34
C THR A 800 -4.79 25.37 -19.64
N THR A 801 -5.29 24.20 -20.03
CA THR A 801 -6.48 23.58 -19.43
C THR A 801 -6.19 22.82 -18.13
N GLY A 802 -4.91 22.73 -17.74
CA GLY A 802 -4.46 21.89 -16.62
C GLY A 802 -4.38 20.40 -16.94
N LYS A 803 -4.74 19.96 -18.15
CA LYS A 803 -4.59 18.58 -18.63
C LYS A 803 -3.15 18.30 -19.10
N PRO A 804 -2.67 17.04 -19.07
CA PRO A 804 -1.41 16.65 -19.72
C PRO A 804 -1.36 17.12 -21.17
N GLN A 805 -0.23 17.67 -21.59
CA GLN A 805 -0.01 18.07 -22.98
C GLN A 805 0.60 16.91 -23.78
N ALA A 806 0.06 16.64 -24.96
CA ALA A 806 0.66 15.70 -25.91
C ALA A 806 1.15 16.43 -27.16
N SER A 807 2.42 16.22 -27.50
CA SER A 807 3.11 16.86 -28.62
C SER A 807 3.43 15.88 -29.77
N ALA A 808 3.21 14.58 -29.56
CA ALA A 808 3.46 13.52 -30.54
C ALA A 808 2.37 12.43 -30.54
N LEU A 809 2.29 11.69 -31.65
CA LEU A 809 1.35 10.59 -31.81
C LEU A 809 1.65 9.47 -30.80
N PRO A 810 0.60 8.82 -30.24
CA PRO A 810 0.78 7.75 -29.29
C PRO A 810 1.21 6.45 -29.97
N VAL A 811 1.92 5.61 -29.22
CA VAL A 811 2.19 4.20 -29.47
C VAL A 811 1.38 3.39 -28.44
N PRO A 812 0.11 3.06 -28.73
CA PRO A 812 -0.82 2.53 -27.72
C PRO A 812 -0.51 1.10 -27.27
N LEU A 813 0.23 0.34 -28.08
CA LEU A 813 0.77 -0.98 -27.76
C LEU A 813 2.27 -0.92 -27.98
N PHE A 814 3.06 -1.39 -27.03
CA PHE A 814 4.52 -1.46 -27.18
C PHE A 814 5.05 -2.72 -26.52
N GLY A 815 5.95 -3.41 -27.21
CA GLY A 815 6.77 -4.51 -26.70
C GLY A 815 8.17 -4.46 -27.31
N GLY A 816 9.20 -4.76 -26.54
CA GLY A 816 10.58 -4.56 -26.96
C GLY A 816 11.58 -4.62 -25.80
N THR A 817 12.49 -3.65 -25.74
CA THR A 817 13.53 -3.55 -24.73
C THR A 817 13.63 -2.13 -24.20
N VAL A 818 14.14 -1.98 -22.99
CA VAL A 818 14.61 -0.74 -22.41
C VAL A 818 16.08 -0.91 -22.06
N GLN A 819 16.93 0.02 -22.48
CA GLN A 819 18.36 0.03 -22.18
C GLN A 819 18.73 1.35 -21.50
N LEU A 820 19.42 1.27 -20.36
CA LEU A 820 19.93 2.45 -19.67
C LEU A 820 21.15 3.00 -20.41
N ASP A 821 21.16 4.32 -20.65
CA ASP A 821 22.28 5.03 -21.28
C ASP A 821 23.06 5.84 -20.24
N LYS A 822 22.37 6.68 -19.45
CA LYS A 822 23.00 7.57 -18.46
C LYS A 822 22.19 7.68 -17.18
N LEU A 823 22.89 7.76 -16.06
CA LEU A 823 22.30 8.00 -14.73
C LEU A 823 23.11 9.07 -14.00
N ARG A 824 22.41 9.99 -13.30
CA ARG A 824 23.02 11.03 -12.46
C ARG A 824 22.17 11.27 -11.22
N LEU A 825 22.76 11.13 -10.04
CA LEU A 825 22.14 11.53 -8.78
C LEU A 825 22.24 13.05 -8.62
N VAL A 826 21.18 13.66 -8.10
CA VAL A 826 21.13 15.07 -7.72
C VAL A 826 20.67 15.19 -6.27
N ASP A 827 21.41 15.95 -5.48
CA ASP A 827 21.18 16.11 -4.05
C ASP A 827 20.35 17.36 -3.70
N ALA A 828 19.96 17.52 -2.43
CA ALA A 828 19.16 18.64 -1.92
C ALA A 828 19.75 20.03 -2.20
N PHE A 829 21.07 20.15 -2.29
CA PHE A 829 21.78 21.38 -2.62
C PHE A 829 22.05 21.52 -4.13
N GLY A 830 21.59 20.58 -4.95
CA GLY A 830 21.82 20.53 -6.39
C GLY A 830 23.17 19.96 -6.79
N ARG A 831 23.95 19.44 -5.84
CA ARG A 831 25.20 18.74 -6.14
C ARG A 831 24.88 17.50 -6.96
N THR A 832 25.79 17.11 -7.86
CA THR A 832 25.56 15.97 -8.76
C THR A 832 26.62 14.89 -8.62
N LEU A 833 26.21 13.65 -8.85
CA LEU A 833 27.09 12.48 -8.93
C LEU A 833 26.68 11.64 -10.15
N ALA A 834 27.51 11.65 -11.18
CA ALA A 834 27.31 10.80 -12.35
C ALA A 834 27.65 9.35 -12.01
N ILE A 835 26.78 8.42 -12.43
CA ILE A 835 27.07 6.99 -12.25
C ILE A 835 28.00 6.54 -13.38
N PRO A 836 29.10 5.83 -13.07
CA PRO A 836 30.04 5.36 -14.08
C PRO A 836 29.36 4.50 -15.16
N ALA A 837 29.78 4.66 -16.42
CA ALA A 837 29.25 3.87 -17.53
C ALA A 837 29.46 2.35 -17.32
N GLU A 838 30.53 1.95 -16.63
CA GLU A 838 30.78 0.55 -16.26
C GLU A 838 29.70 0.01 -15.31
N ALA A 839 29.24 0.81 -14.35
CA ALA A 839 28.19 0.42 -13.41
C ALA A 839 26.82 0.35 -14.10
N VAL A 840 26.56 1.24 -15.06
CA VAL A 840 25.35 1.18 -15.91
C VAL A 840 25.39 -0.05 -16.82
N ALA A 841 26.53 -0.37 -17.43
CA ALA A 841 26.68 -1.57 -18.26
C ALA A 841 26.54 -2.86 -17.43
N ALA A 842 27.02 -2.86 -16.18
CA ALA A 842 26.92 -3.98 -15.24
C ALA A 842 25.60 -4.01 -14.44
N THR A 843 24.53 -3.36 -14.94
CA THR A 843 23.22 -3.37 -14.27
C THR A 843 22.74 -4.80 -14.05
N ALA A 844 22.39 -5.13 -12.81
CA ALA A 844 21.83 -6.42 -12.44
C ALA A 844 20.33 -6.48 -12.76
N THR A 845 19.85 -7.65 -13.20
CA THR A 845 18.42 -7.93 -13.37
C THR A 845 18.15 -9.42 -13.16
N THR A 846 17.01 -9.73 -12.55
CA THR A 846 16.52 -11.09 -12.25
C THR A 846 15.79 -11.69 -13.43
N LEU A 847 15.09 -10.86 -14.19
CA LEU A 847 14.19 -11.27 -15.24
C LEU A 847 14.91 -12.11 -16.30
N ASP A 848 14.38 -13.31 -16.56
CA ASP A 848 14.81 -14.28 -17.60
C ASP A 848 14.81 -13.72 -19.04
N LEU A 849 14.46 -12.44 -19.19
CA LEU A 849 14.29 -11.74 -20.44
C LEU A 849 15.40 -10.73 -20.73
N ALA A 850 16.50 -10.75 -19.96
CA ALA A 850 17.71 -10.02 -20.32
C ALA A 850 18.13 -10.45 -21.74
N VAL A 851 18.14 -9.50 -22.66
CA VAL A 851 18.82 -9.70 -23.94
C VAL A 851 20.32 -9.78 -23.62
N ASP A 852 21.17 -10.30 -24.51
CA ASP A 852 22.65 -10.15 -24.43
C ASP A 852 23.11 -8.67 -24.53
N LEU A 853 22.32 -7.74 -24.00
CA LEU A 853 22.51 -6.30 -23.96
C LEU A 853 22.82 -5.89 -22.51
N PRO A 854 24.07 -5.51 -22.21
CA PRO A 854 24.45 -4.94 -20.93
C PRO A 854 23.57 -3.71 -20.60
N GLY A 855 23.04 -3.62 -19.38
CA GLY A 855 22.19 -2.49 -18.98
C GLY A 855 20.76 -2.52 -19.51
N GLY A 856 20.30 -3.66 -20.05
CA GLY A 856 18.99 -3.79 -20.71
C GLY A 856 18.02 -4.73 -20.01
N MET A 857 16.73 -4.43 -20.15
CA MET A 857 15.60 -5.28 -19.74
C MET A 857 14.60 -5.37 -20.89
N ARG A 858 13.97 -6.54 -21.06
CA ARG A 858 12.90 -6.71 -22.07
C ARG A 858 11.56 -6.27 -21.50
N LEU A 859 10.82 -5.53 -22.31
CA LEU A 859 9.47 -5.06 -22.06
C LEU A 859 8.50 -5.96 -22.82
N ARG A 860 7.67 -6.70 -22.08
CA ARG A 860 6.59 -7.52 -22.66
C ARG A 860 5.56 -6.60 -23.35
N PRO A 861 4.84 -7.05 -24.39
CA PRO A 861 3.81 -6.23 -25.03
C PRO A 861 2.73 -5.83 -24.03
N ARG A 862 2.50 -4.53 -23.90
CA ARG A 862 1.47 -3.95 -23.03
C ARG A 862 0.72 -2.82 -23.73
N LEU A 863 -0.57 -2.72 -23.44
CA LEU A 863 -1.38 -1.55 -23.79
C LEU A 863 -0.94 -0.39 -22.90
N GLN A 864 -0.36 0.65 -23.49
CA GLN A 864 0.25 1.77 -22.77
C GLN A 864 -0.79 2.70 -22.16
N HIS A 865 -1.99 2.78 -22.75
CA HIS A 865 -3.14 3.48 -22.18
C HIS A 865 -4.01 2.54 -21.33
N SER A 866 -4.94 3.13 -20.57
CA SER A 866 -5.87 2.40 -19.70
C SER A 866 -6.70 1.40 -20.50
N ALA A 867 -6.68 0.12 -20.11
CA ALA A 867 -7.48 -0.93 -20.72
C ALA A 867 -8.04 -1.91 -19.67
N ARG A 868 -9.06 -2.68 -20.04
CA ARG A 868 -9.65 -3.71 -19.16
C ARG A 868 -10.32 -4.83 -19.96
N TRP A 869 -10.31 -6.03 -19.38
CA TRP A 869 -11.15 -7.13 -19.83
C TRP A 869 -12.55 -7.03 -19.25
N LEU A 870 -13.55 -6.92 -20.11
CA LEU A 870 -14.96 -7.06 -19.77
C LEU A 870 -15.41 -8.50 -19.98
N PHE A 871 -14.96 -9.38 -19.08
CA PHE A 871 -15.49 -10.74 -18.93
C PHE A 871 -16.71 -10.68 -18.01
N ARG A 872 -17.93 -10.88 -18.55
CA ARG A 872 -19.20 -10.62 -17.86
C ARG A 872 -20.20 -11.75 -18.02
N LEU A 873 -20.90 -12.08 -16.94
CA LEU A 873 -22.05 -12.98 -16.93
C LEU A 873 -23.30 -12.23 -17.43
N VAL A 874 -24.05 -12.83 -18.36
CA VAL A 874 -25.20 -12.17 -19.01
C VAL A 874 -26.39 -13.10 -19.14
N ASP A 875 -27.56 -12.55 -19.46
CA ASP A 875 -28.82 -13.26 -19.58
C ASP A 875 -28.80 -14.33 -20.71
N PRO A 876 -29.00 -15.63 -20.41
CA PRO A 876 -29.12 -16.69 -21.41
C PRO A 876 -30.47 -16.69 -22.15
N ALA A 877 -31.50 -16.03 -21.61
CA ALA A 877 -32.85 -16.04 -22.19
C ALA A 877 -33.03 -15.05 -23.35
N GLN A 878 -32.07 -14.13 -23.54
CA GLN A 878 -32.12 -13.15 -24.64
C GLN A 878 -31.93 -13.84 -26.01
N PRO A 879 -32.61 -13.35 -27.08
CA PRO A 879 -32.51 -13.97 -28.41
C PRO A 879 -31.08 -14.06 -28.92
N ALA A 880 -30.78 -15.14 -29.67
CA ALA A 880 -29.46 -15.36 -30.25
C ALA A 880 -28.97 -14.18 -31.11
N ALA A 881 -29.88 -13.55 -31.87
CA ALA A 881 -29.61 -12.40 -32.73
C ALA A 881 -29.32 -11.08 -31.98
N THR A 882 -29.48 -11.02 -30.65
CA THR A 882 -29.14 -9.83 -29.85
C THR A 882 -27.65 -9.51 -30.00
N ALA A 883 -27.30 -8.27 -30.31
CA ALA A 883 -25.89 -7.90 -30.38
C ALA A 883 -25.24 -8.12 -28.99
N PRO A 884 -24.00 -8.64 -28.92
CA PRO A 884 -23.38 -8.95 -27.64
C PRO A 884 -23.27 -7.78 -26.66
N GLY A 885 -23.22 -6.53 -27.17
CA GLY A 885 -23.18 -5.31 -26.37
C GLY A 885 -24.53 -4.90 -25.73
N ASP A 886 -25.64 -5.47 -26.21
CA ASP A 886 -26.99 -5.20 -25.72
C ASP A 886 -27.47 -6.29 -24.73
N LEU A 887 -26.60 -7.25 -24.39
CA LEU A 887 -26.92 -8.31 -23.46
C LEU A 887 -26.97 -7.77 -22.02
N HIS A 888 -27.99 -8.18 -21.26
CA HIS A 888 -28.19 -7.72 -19.89
C HIS A 888 -27.21 -8.41 -18.94
N GLU A 889 -26.45 -7.61 -18.17
CA GLU A 889 -25.52 -8.13 -17.16
C GLU A 889 -26.29 -8.79 -16.00
N ALA A 890 -25.82 -9.96 -15.56
CA ALA A 890 -26.38 -10.71 -14.44
C ALA A 890 -26.37 -9.90 -13.14
N TYR A 891 -27.43 -10.01 -12.33
CA TYR A 891 -27.50 -9.44 -10.98
C TYR A 891 -28.46 -10.25 -10.10
N VAL A 892 -28.28 -10.16 -8.79
CA VAL A 892 -29.11 -10.89 -7.82
C VAL A 892 -30.21 -9.97 -7.29
N ASP A 893 -31.45 -10.46 -7.34
CA ASP A 893 -32.58 -9.89 -6.61
C ASP A 893 -33.21 -10.98 -5.71
N GLN A 894 -32.95 -10.93 -4.40
CA GLN A 894 -33.45 -11.91 -3.44
C GLN A 894 -34.93 -11.68 -3.05
N LEU A 895 -35.50 -10.52 -3.40
CA LEU A 895 -36.88 -10.15 -3.06
C LEU A 895 -37.82 -10.54 -4.20
N ASP A 896 -37.39 -10.26 -5.43
CA ASP A 896 -38.03 -10.71 -6.65
C ASP A 896 -37.02 -11.47 -7.53
N PRO A 897 -36.81 -12.78 -7.28
CA PRO A 897 -35.91 -13.60 -8.09
C PRO A 897 -36.26 -13.61 -9.59
N SER A 898 -37.53 -13.35 -9.95
CA SER A 898 -37.97 -13.25 -11.35
C SER A 898 -37.59 -11.93 -12.00
N GLY A 899 -37.35 -10.89 -11.20
CA GLY A 899 -36.84 -9.58 -11.62
C GLY A 899 -35.31 -9.50 -11.71
N GLY A 900 -34.58 -10.51 -11.24
CA GLY A 900 -33.12 -10.63 -11.40
C GLY A 900 -32.71 -11.18 -12.77
N VAL A 901 -31.41 -11.16 -13.07
CA VAL A 901 -30.85 -11.81 -14.28
C VAL A 901 -29.95 -12.96 -13.84
N ASN A 902 -30.39 -14.19 -14.13
CA ASN A 902 -29.64 -15.41 -13.85
C ASN A 902 -28.82 -15.83 -15.08
N PRO A 903 -27.48 -15.90 -15.00
CA PRO A 903 -26.63 -16.27 -16.14
C PRO A 903 -26.62 -17.77 -16.48
N VAL A 904 -27.27 -18.61 -15.66
CA VAL A 904 -27.32 -20.06 -15.82
C VAL A 904 -28.50 -20.44 -16.73
N ALA A 905 -28.21 -21.06 -17.86
CA ALA A 905 -29.22 -21.57 -18.79
C ALA A 905 -29.85 -22.90 -18.31
N GLY A 906 -29.09 -23.70 -17.57
CA GLY A 906 -29.52 -24.98 -17.04
C GLY A 906 -28.36 -25.79 -16.51
N PHE A 907 -28.62 -27.07 -16.23
CA PHE A 907 -27.62 -28.01 -15.74
C PHE A 907 -27.51 -29.22 -16.66
N LEU A 908 -26.31 -29.79 -16.74
CA LEU A 908 -26.04 -31.07 -17.38
C LEU A 908 -25.55 -32.04 -16.30
N LEU A 909 -26.03 -33.29 -16.34
CA LEU A 909 -25.66 -34.33 -15.40
C LEU A 909 -25.10 -35.53 -16.18
N PRO A 910 -23.77 -35.76 -16.14
CA PRO A 910 -23.17 -36.93 -16.75
C PRO A 910 -23.60 -38.22 -16.04
N ASP A 911 -24.00 -39.23 -16.80
CA ASP A 911 -24.15 -40.61 -16.32
C ASP A 911 -23.05 -41.47 -16.96
N HIS A 912 -22.07 -41.83 -16.14
CA HIS A 912 -20.93 -42.62 -16.61
C HIS A 912 -21.25 -44.12 -16.72
N ILE A 913 -22.34 -44.61 -16.11
CA ILE A 913 -22.70 -46.04 -16.12
C ILE A 913 -23.24 -46.42 -17.51
N ASP A 914 -24.22 -45.67 -17.99
CA ASP A 914 -24.86 -45.91 -19.28
C ASP A 914 -24.29 -45.06 -20.42
N GLU A 915 -23.34 -44.17 -20.12
CA GLU A 915 -22.71 -43.23 -21.06
C GLU A 915 -23.73 -42.22 -21.63
N GLU A 916 -24.56 -41.69 -20.74
CA GLU A 916 -25.63 -40.75 -21.03
C GLU A 916 -25.33 -39.34 -20.46
N LEU A 917 -26.03 -38.32 -20.96
CA LEU A 917 -25.95 -36.95 -20.46
C LEU A 917 -27.35 -36.36 -20.33
N GLU A 918 -27.83 -36.22 -19.10
CA GLU A 918 -29.17 -35.68 -18.80
C GLU A 918 -29.10 -34.16 -18.70
N ALA A 919 -30.07 -33.47 -19.30
CA ALA A 919 -30.17 -32.02 -19.35
C ALA A 919 -31.34 -31.51 -18.51
N PHE A 920 -31.13 -30.42 -17.77
CA PHE A 920 -32.10 -29.82 -16.86
C PHE A 920 -32.23 -28.31 -17.09
N THR A 921 -33.40 -27.77 -16.75
CA THR A 921 -33.63 -26.33 -16.64
C THR A 921 -32.88 -25.72 -15.45
N VAL A 922 -32.78 -24.40 -15.40
CA VAL A 922 -32.27 -23.65 -14.23
C VAL A 922 -33.06 -23.95 -12.94
N GLY A 923 -34.33 -24.35 -13.05
CA GLY A 923 -35.18 -24.75 -11.92
C GLY A 923 -35.02 -26.22 -11.50
N GLY A 924 -34.10 -26.97 -12.12
CA GLY A 924 -33.85 -28.39 -11.84
C GLY A 924 -34.84 -29.36 -12.48
N GLN A 925 -35.72 -28.92 -13.38
CA GLN A 925 -36.62 -29.81 -14.12
C GLN A 925 -35.91 -30.48 -15.30
N ALA A 926 -36.06 -31.80 -15.46
CA ALA A 926 -35.46 -32.57 -16.55
C ALA A 926 -36.06 -32.20 -17.92
N LEU A 927 -35.18 -32.01 -18.91
CA LEU A 927 -35.50 -31.67 -20.30
C LEU A 927 -35.49 -32.91 -21.20
N GLY A 928 -34.49 -33.76 -21.03
CA GLY A 928 -34.24 -35.00 -21.74
C GLY A 928 -32.79 -35.45 -21.57
N GLN A 929 -32.41 -36.53 -22.23
CA GLN A 929 -31.09 -37.11 -22.12
C GLN A 929 -30.52 -37.44 -23.50
N LEU A 930 -29.19 -37.32 -23.63
CA LEU A 930 -28.43 -37.87 -24.74
C LEU A 930 -27.90 -39.24 -24.36
N GLY A 931 -27.97 -40.19 -25.27
CA GLY A 931 -27.36 -41.51 -25.14
C GLY A 931 -26.98 -42.07 -26.51
N HIS A 932 -26.65 -43.36 -26.57
CA HIS A 932 -26.35 -44.04 -27.83
C HIS A 932 -27.49 -44.93 -28.26
N ASP A 933 -27.84 -44.87 -29.55
CA ASP A 933 -28.75 -45.84 -30.15
C ASP A 933 -28.15 -47.26 -30.04
N PRO A 934 -28.90 -48.25 -29.52
CA PRO A 934 -28.35 -49.57 -29.22
C PRO A 934 -27.92 -50.37 -30.45
N VAL A 935 -28.33 -49.98 -31.67
CA VAL A 935 -28.04 -50.71 -32.92
C VAL A 935 -26.92 -50.02 -33.71
N THR A 936 -27.03 -48.72 -33.90
CA THR A 936 -26.14 -47.90 -34.73
C THR A 936 -25.00 -47.27 -33.93
N GLY A 937 -25.16 -47.19 -32.60
CA GLY A 937 -24.25 -46.49 -31.70
C GLY A 937 -24.23 -44.97 -31.90
N ALA A 938 -25.14 -44.41 -32.71
CA ALA A 938 -25.24 -42.97 -32.97
C ALA A 938 -25.77 -42.23 -31.74
N VAL A 939 -25.37 -40.97 -31.57
CA VAL A 939 -25.89 -40.13 -30.47
C VAL A 939 -27.34 -39.77 -30.76
N THR A 940 -28.23 -40.12 -29.83
CA THR A 940 -29.67 -39.85 -29.92
C THR A 940 -30.16 -39.06 -28.71
N TRP A 941 -31.18 -38.24 -28.93
CA TRP A 941 -31.87 -37.49 -27.88
C TRP A 941 -33.19 -38.17 -27.52
N GLU A 942 -33.44 -38.34 -26.23
CA GLU A 942 -34.72 -38.80 -25.70
C GLU A 942 -35.33 -37.73 -24.76
N PRO A 943 -36.56 -37.26 -25.02
CA PRO A 943 -37.24 -36.30 -24.13
C PRO A 943 -37.44 -36.85 -22.73
N ALA A 944 -37.34 -35.99 -21.71
CA ALA A 944 -37.42 -36.42 -20.31
C ALA A 944 -38.76 -37.12 -20.00
N PRO A 945 -38.74 -38.19 -19.17
CA PRO A 945 -39.96 -38.86 -18.74
C PRO A 945 -40.96 -37.90 -18.09
N GLY A 946 -42.24 -38.04 -18.45
CA GLY A 946 -43.31 -37.17 -17.96
C GLY A 946 -43.56 -35.90 -18.79
N ARG A 947 -42.71 -35.57 -19.79
CA ARG A 947 -43.01 -34.48 -20.74
C ARG A 947 -44.00 -34.96 -21.81
N PRO A 948 -45.06 -34.21 -22.14
CA PRO A 948 -46.05 -34.58 -23.15
C PRO A 948 -45.52 -34.37 -24.58
N LEU A 949 -44.36 -34.95 -24.87
CA LEU A 949 -43.66 -34.89 -26.15
C LEU A 949 -43.56 -36.29 -26.78
N PRO A 950 -43.64 -36.39 -28.11
CA PRO A 950 -43.46 -37.66 -28.80
C PRO A 950 -42.02 -38.18 -28.62
N PRO A 951 -41.78 -39.51 -28.74
CA PRO A 951 -40.46 -40.10 -28.55
C PRO A 951 -39.36 -39.54 -29.45
N ASP A 952 -39.71 -39.06 -30.63
CA ASP A 952 -38.83 -38.48 -31.66
C ASP A 952 -38.76 -36.94 -31.61
N ALA A 953 -39.26 -36.32 -30.54
CA ALA A 953 -39.18 -34.87 -30.40
C ALA A 953 -37.73 -34.39 -30.35
N GLU A 954 -37.41 -33.37 -31.13
CA GLU A 954 -36.08 -32.76 -31.17
C GLU A 954 -35.70 -32.10 -29.82
N PRO A 955 -34.40 -31.93 -29.53
CA PRO A 955 -33.93 -31.31 -28.29
C PRO A 955 -34.51 -29.93 -27.96
N LEU A 956 -34.95 -29.17 -28.97
CA LEU A 956 -35.48 -27.82 -28.83
C LEU A 956 -37.00 -27.77 -28.60
N ALA A 957 -37.68 -28.91 -28.59
CA ALA A 957 -39.14 -28.97 -28.49
C ALA A 957 -39.65 -28.45 -27.12
N ASP A 958 -40.57 -27.49 -27.17
CA ASP A 958 -41.28 -26.92 -26.02
C ASP A 958 -40.35 -26.47 -24.87
N LEU A 959 -39.21 -25.84 -25.22
CA LEU A 959 -38.27 -25.30 -24.25
C LEU A 959 -38.54 -23.82 -23.93
N PRO A 960 -38.49 -23.40 -22.65
CA PRO A 960 -38.49 -21.98 -22.29
C PRO A 960 -37.22 -21.29 -22.79
N ALA A 961 -37.28 -19.96 -22.95
CA ALA A 961 -36.15 -19.16 -23.45
C ALA A 961 -34.85 -19.37 -22.66
N SER A 962 -34.95 -19.46 -21.33
CA SER A 962 -33.79 -19.69 -20.44
C SER A 962 -33.11 -21.04 -20.64
N ALA A 963 -33.86 -22.08 -21.02
CA ALA A 963 -33.34 -23.45 -21.22
C ALA A 963 -32.90 -23.75 -22.66
N ARG A 964 -33.08 -22.79 -23.58
CA ARG A 964 -32.82 -23.00 -25.01
C ARG A 964 -31.37 -23.37 -25.29
N ILE A 965 -30.41 -22.71 -24.63
CA ILE A 965 -28.98 -22.98 -24.80
C ILE A 965 -28.65 -24.45 -24.45
N THR A 966 -29.22 -24.97 -23.36
CA THR A 966 -29.02 -26.38 -22.96
C THR A 966 -29.54 -27.34 -24.02
N GLY A 967 -30.71 -27.07 -24.61
CA GLY A 967 -31.23 -27.85 -25.74
C GLY A 967 -30.41 -27.70 -27.02
N GLN A 968 -29.82 -26.53 -27.27
CA GLN A 968 -28.93 -26.29 -28.42
C GLN A 968 -27.60 -27.05 -28.29
N ILE A 969 -27.07 -27.19 -27.07
CA ILE A 969 -25.91 -28.06 -26.80
C ILE A 969 -26.26 -29.51 -27.14
N ALA A 970 -27.44 -29.98 -26.71
CA ALA A 970 -27.87 -31.35 -27.00
C ALA A 970 -28.04 -31.59 -28.52
N ALA A 971 -28.65 -30.64 -29.24
CA ALA A 971 -28.74 -30.69 -30.70
C ALA A 971 -27.36 -30.63 -31.38
N GLY A 972 -26.45 -29.79 -30.88
CA GLY A 972 -25.08 -29.65 -31.37
C GLY A 972 -24.28 -30.95 -31.30
N LEU A 973 -24.42 -31.70 -30.21
CA LEU A 973 -23.79 -33.02 -30.03
C LEU A 973 -24.32 -34.06 -31.04
N VAL A 974 -25.63 -34.12 -31.27
CA VAL A 974 -26.24 -35.01 -32.27
C VAL A 974 -25.74 -34.67 -33.68
N VAL A 975 -25.71 -33.37 -34.02
CA VAL A 975 -25.21 -32.89 -35.31
C VAL A 975 -23.72 -33.21 -35.48
N ALA A 976 -22.90 -32.98 -34.45
CA ALA A 976 -21.47 -33.25 -34.48
C ALA A 976 -21.16 -34.75 -34.63
N ASP A 977 -21.90 -35.63 -33.96
CA ASP A 977 -21.75 -37.08 -34.13
C ASP A 977 -22.14 -37.52 -35.55
N ALA A 978 -23.26 -37.02 -36.09
CA ALA A 978 -23.68 -37.31 -37.46
C ALA A 978 -22.62 -36.86 -38.49
N GLN A 979 -22.03 -35.68 -38.30
CA GLN A 979 -20.94 -35.17 -39.15
C GLN A 979 -19.66 -36.00 -39.01
N ALA A 980 -19.27 -36.37 -37.79
CA ALA A 980 -18.09 -37.17 -37.52
C ALA A 980 -18.17 -38.56 -38.18
N ARG A 981 -19.33 -39.21 -38.12
CA ARG A 981 -19.58 -40.52 -38.77
C ARG A 981 -19.55 -40.48 -40.29
N ALA A 982 -19.80 -39.31 -40.89
CA ALA A 982 -19.71 -39.12 -42.33
C ALA A 982 -18.25 -39.00 -42.83
N LEU A 983 -17.28 -38.85 -41.94
CA LEU A 983 -15.86 -38.79 -42.29
C LEU A 983 -15.31 -40.18 -42.67
N VAL A 984 -14.26 -40.21 -43.50
CA VAL A 984 -13.58 -41.46 -43.92
C VAL A 984 -12.07 -41.34 -43.63
N PRO A 985 -11.52 -42.12 -42.69
CA PRO A 985 -12.22 -43.00 -41.75
C PRO A 985 -13.01 -42.21 -40.70
N ALA A 986 -14.08 -42.80 -40.17
CA ALA A 986 -14.80 -42.24 -39.04
C ALA A 986 -13.90 -42.27 -37.79
N PRO A 987 -13.96 -41.24 -36.91
CA PRO A 987 -13.17 -41.21 -35.67
C PRO A 987 -13.62 -42.30 -34.70
N ALA A 988 -12.74 -42.66 -33.76
CA ALA A 988 -13.05 -43.62 -32.70
C ALA A 988 -13.93 -42.97 -31.64
N GLY A 989 -15.09 -43.57 -31.35
CA GLY A 989 -16.07 -43.05 -30.38
C GLY A 989 -17.01 -42.00 -30.96
N SER A 990 -18.04 -41.62 -30.19
CA SER A 990 -19.01 -40.58 -30.57
C SER A 990 -18.62 -39.20 -30.01
N ALA A 991 -19.29 -38.15 -30.50
CA ALA A 991 -19.15 -36.81 -29.92
C ALA A 991 -19.50 -36.76 -28.42
N LEU A 992 -20.50 -37.54 -28.00
CA LEU A 992 -20.90 -37.68 -26.58
C LEU A 992 -19.80 -38.36 -25.76
N THR A 993 -19.22 -39.47 -26.25
CA THR A 993 -18.08 -40.14 -25.61
C THR A 993 -16.92 -39.16 -25.44
N ALA A 994 -16.60 -38.37 -26.48
CA ALA A 994 -15.52 -37.39 -26.44
C ALA A 994 -15.76 -36.30 -25.38
N LEU A 995 -16.99 -35.78 -25.27
CA LEU A 995 -17.37 -34.81 -24.23
C LEU A 995 -17.24 -35.39 -22.81
N LEU A 996 -17.82 -36.57 -22.56
CA LEU A 996 -17.82 -37.20 -21.24
C LEU A 996 -16.39 -37.50 -20.76
N ARG A 997 -15.52 -37.96 -21.66
CA ARG A 997 -14.11 -38.22 -21.36
C ARG A 997 -13.31 -36.93 -21.13
N ALA A 998 -13.61 -35.86 -21.86
CA ALA A 998 -13.00 -34.55 -21.62
C ALA A 998 -13.38 -34.01 -20.23
N VAL A 999 -14.68 -34.06 -19.88
CA VAL A 999 -15.18 -33.67 -18.56
C VAL A 999 -14.53 -34.50 -17.45
N ASP A 1000 -14.52 -35.83 -17.59
CA ASP A 1000 -13.90 -36.74 -16.61
C ASP A 1000 -12.43 -36.40 -16.40
N THR A 1001 -11.67 -36.18 -17.48
CA THR A 1001 -10.24 -35.83 -17.41
C THR A 1001 -10.01 -34.50 -16.69
N THR A 1002 -10.80 -33.46 -16.99
CA THR A 1002 -10.68 -32.14 -16.32
C THR A 1002 -11.09 -32.19 -14.84
N LEU A 1003 -12.07 -33.02 -14.46
CA LEU A 1003 -12.52 -33.12 -13.07
C LEU A 1003 -11.43 -33.61 -12.09
N TRP A 1004 -10.36 -34.24 -12.57
CA TRP A 1004 -9.21 -34.63 -11.75
C TRP A 1004 -8.36 -33.45 -11.27
N THR A 1005 -8.47 -32.27 -11.89
CA THR A 1005 -7.65 -31.10 -11.53
C THR A 1005 -8.33 -30.15 -10.55
N VAL A 1006 -9.62 -30.36 -10.24
CA VAL A 1006 -10.44 -29.41 -9.45
C VAL A 1006 -10.70 -29.93 -8.03
N ASP A 1007 -10.43 -29.12 -7.00
CA ASP A 1007 -10.80 -29.46 -5.62
C ASP A 1007 -12.28 -29.20 -5.37
N THR A 1008 -13.04 -30.24 -5.70
CA THR A 1008 -14.50 -30.25 -5.53
C THR A 1008 -15.00 -30.39 -4.09
N TYR A 1009 -14.14 -30.69 -3.11
CA TYR A 1009 -14.54 -30.84 -1.71
C TYR A 1009 -14.47 -29.50 -0.95
N ALA A 1010 -13.54 -28.62 -1.32
CA ALA A 1010 -13.45 -27.27 -0.73
C ALA A 1010 -14.66 -26.39 -1.08
N ALA A 1011 -15.27 -26.57 -2.26
CA ALA A 1011 -16.40 -25.77 -2.72
C ALA A 1011 -17.78 -26.29 -2.27
N VAL A 1012 -17.93 -27.59 -2.01
CA VAL A 1012 -19.22 -28.24 -1.76
C VAL A 1012 -19.30 -28.71 -0.30
N GLY A 1013 -19.80 -27.85 0.59
CA GLY A 1013 -19.90 -28.11 2.04
C GLY A 1013 -20.84 -29.25 2.49
N SER A 1014 -21.32 -30.10 1.59
CA SER A 1014 -22.00 -31.37 1.92
C SER A 1014 -22.03 -32.30 0.70
N PRO A 1015 -21.64 -33.58 0.84
CA PRO A 1015 -21.67 -34.53 -0.28
C PRO A 1015 -23.13 -34.88 -0.59
N THR A 1016 -23.62 -34.49 -1.77
CA THR A 1016 -24.87 -35.04 -2.31
C THR A 1016 -24.56 -35.79 -3.61
N VAL A 1017 -24.91 -37.07 -3.62
CA VAL A 1017 -25.07 -37.97 -4.79
C VAL A 1017 -23.82 -38.18 -5.68
N ALA A 1018 -22.60 -38.03 -5.19
CA ALA A 1018 -21.39 -38.00 -6.05
C ALA A 1018 -20.61 -39.34 -6.24
N GLY A 1019 -21.22 -40.51 -5.99
CA GLY A 1019 -20.49 -41.79 -6.03
C GLY A 1019 -20.66 -42.63 -7.30
N LEU A 1020 -21.79 -42.50 -8.01
CA LEU A 1020 -22.19 -43.37 -9.13
C LEU A 1020 -22.82 -42.58 -10.30
N VAL A 1021 -23.39 -41.40 -10.03
CA VAL A 1021 -23.87 -40.43 -11.02
C VAL A 1021 -22.86 -39.27 -11.03
N GLY A 1022 -22.55 -38.72 -12.20
CA GLY A 1022 -21.59 -37.63 -12.38
C GLY A 1022 -22.01 -36.35 -11.67
N ARG A 1023 -21.12 -35.35 -11.68
CA ARG A 1023 -21.36 -34.07 -10.98
C ARG A 1023 -22.19 -33.11 -11.83
N PRO A 1024 -23.13 -32.33 -11.24
CA PRO A 1024 -23.86 -31.32 -11.98
C PRO A 1024 -22.94 -30.26 -12.59
N ILE A 1025 -23.09 -30.02 -13.89
CA ILE A 1025 -22.38 -29.01 -14.67
C ILE A 1025 -23.34 -27.86 -14.94
N ALA A 1026 -23.00 -26.64 -14.55
CA ALA A 1026 -23.77 -25.46 -14.90
C ALA A 1026 -23.44 -25.03 -16.33
N VAL A 1027 -24.48 -24.77 -17.13
CA VAL A 1027 -24.37 -24.15 -18.45
C VAL A 1027 -24.55 -22.64 -18.27
N VAL A 1028 -23.47 -21.88 -18.45
CA VAL A 1028 -23.42 -20.46 -18.08
C VAL A 1028 -23.18 -19.59 -19.31
N ARG A 1029 -23.90 -18.47 -19.39
CA ARG A 1029 -23.74 -17.48 -20.45
C ARG A 1029 -22.83 -16.33 -20.04
N ALA A 1030 -21.83 -16.04 -20.86
CA ALA A 1030 -20.91 -14.93 -20.67
C ALA A 1030 -20.59 -14.19 -21.98
N VAL A 1031 -20.08 -12.96 -21.85
CA VAL A 1031 -19.45 -12.20 -22.93
C VAL A 1031 -18.04 -11.79 -22.54
N LEU A 1032 -17.18 -11.68 -23.55
CA LEU A 1032 -15.82 -11.21 -23.39
C LEU A 1032 -15.51 -10.11 -24.41
N ARG A 1033 -14.99 -8.98 -23.91
CA ARG A 1033 -14.54 -7.84 -24.71
C ARG A 1033 -13.27 -7.23 -24.11
N LEU A 1034 -12.33 -6.84 -24.96
CA LEU A 1034 -11.22 -5.94 -24.58
C LEU A 1034 -11.66 -4.49 -24.77
N ASP A 1035 -11.74 -3.76 -23.66
CA ASP A 1035 -12.12 -2.35 -23.60
C ASP A 1035 -10.83 -1.51 -23.50
N ALA A 1036 -10.48 -0.79 -24.57
CA ALA A 1036 -9.25 0.02 -24.70
C ALA A 1036 -9.58 1.36 -25.40
N PRO A 1037 -10.08 2.36 -24.67
CA PRO A 1037 -10.47 3.67 -25.24
C PRO A 1037 -9.27 4.51 -25.70
N ASP A 1038 -9.56 5.60 -26.43
CA ASP A 1038 -8.59 6.68 -26.66
C ASP A 1038 -8.50 7.62 -25.45
N ASP A 1039 -7.48 8.46 -25.43
CA ASP A 1039 -7.19 9.38 -24.33
C ASP A 1039 -7.51 10.85 -24.64
N THR A 1040 -8.16 11.16 -25.77
CA THR A 1040 -8.35 12.55 -26.23
C THR A 1040 -9.21 13.39 -25.29
N ALA A 1041 -10.04 12.76 -24.46
CA ALA A 1041 -10.80 13.44 -23.41
C ALA A 1041 -9.93 13.85 -22.21
N GLU A 1042 -8.80 13.18 -21.99
CA GLU A 1042 -7.94 13.30 -20.80
C GLU A 1042 -6.79 14.29 -20.99
N ILE A 1043 -6.44 14.60 -22.24
CA ILE A 1043 -5.24 15.37 -22.60
C ILE A 1043 -5.55 16.63 -23.41
N GLU A 1044 -4.57 17.52 -23.53
CA GLU A 1044 -4.53 18.65 -24.45
C GLU A 1044 -3.64 18.28 -25.65
N VAL A 1045 -4.24 18.13 -26.84
CA VAL A 1045 -3.55 17.69 -28.04
C VAL A 1045 -2.92 18.89 -28.77
N THR A 1046 -1.59 18.90 -28.83
CA THR A 1046 -0.80 19.94 -29.53
C THR A 1046 0.03 19.39 -30.69
N GLU A 1047 -0.04 18.08 -30.92
CA GLU A 1047 0.63 17.40 -32.02
C GLU A 1047 0.11 17.85 -33.41
N PRO A 1048 0.95 17.76 -34.46
CA PRO A 1048 0.50 17.90 -35.83
C PRO A 1048 -0.51 16.82 -36.22
N GLY A 1049 -1.69 17.22 -36.72
CA GLY A 1049 -2.80 16.30 -37.06
C GLY A 1049 -3.96 16.32 -36.07
N GLY A 1050 -3.74 16.85 -34.87
CA GLY A 1050 -4.77 17.08 -33.87
C GLY A 1050 -5.46 15.80 -33.37
N ALA A 1051 -6.61 15.97 -32.70
CA ALA A 1051 -7.28 14.85 -32.03
C ALA A 1051 -7.76 13.73 -32.97
N ASP A 1052 -7.97 14.02 -34.27
CA ASP A 1052 -8.37 13.00 -35.25
C ASP A 1052 -7.24 12.01 -35.56
N ALA A 1053 -6.01 12.52 -35.77
CA ALA A 1053 -4.85 11.66 -35.99
C ALA A 1053 -4.56 10.79 -34.77
N ARG A 1054 -4.69 11.35 -33.57
CA ARG A 1054 -4.58 10.60 -32.32
C ARG A 1054 -5.61 9.49 -32.17
N ARG A 1055 -6.88 9.77 -32.45
CA ARG A 1055 -7.95 8.75 -32.45
C ARG A 1055 -7.67 7.64 -33.45
N ALA A 1056 -7.13 7.98 -34.62
CA ALA A 1056 -6.74 6.98 -35.63
C ALA A 1056 -5.61 6.06 -35.12
N ALA A 1057 -4.63 6.60 -34.40
CA ALA A 1057 -3.56 5.81 -33.80
C ALA A 1057 -4.08 4.80 -32.76
N PHE A 1058 -5.05 5.20 -31.91
CA PHE A 1058 -5.73 4.26 -31.01
C PHE A 1058 -6.62 3.27 -31.74
N ALA A 1059 -7.33 3.69 -32.79
CA ALA A 1059 -8.18 2.82 -33.58
C ALA A 1059 -7.40 1.70 -34.30
N ALA A 1060 -6.11 1.92 -34.61
CA ALA A 1060 -5.22 0.90 -35.18
C ALA A 1060 -5.04 -0.32 -34.26
N LEU A 1061 -5.30 -0.20 -32.95
CA LEU A 1061 -5.33 -1.35 -32.04
C LEU A 1061 -6.34 -2.43 -32.48
N ALA A 1062 -7.42 -2.07 -33.18
CA ALA A 1062 -8.41 -3.01 -33.68
C ALA A 1062 -7.85 -4.01 -34.71
N GLU A 1063 -6.65 -3.77 -35.25
CA GLU A 1063 -5.95 -4.69 -36.15
C GLU A 1063 -5.16 -5.76 -35.39
N GLN A 1064 -4.82 -5.49 -34.12
CA GLN A 1064 -4.06 -6.39 -33.26
C GLN A 1064 -4.93 -7.55 -32.77
N ARG A 1065 -4.29 -8.71 -32.59
CA ARG A 1065 -4.91 -9.97 -32.20
C ARG A 1065 -4.31 -10.42 -30.87
N PHE A 1066 -5.13 -10.46 -29.82
CA PHE A 1066 -4.71 -10.89 -28.49
C PHE A 1066 -5.18 -12.31 -28.22
N GLU A 1067 -4.25 -13.18 -27.85
CA GLU A 1067 -4.57 -14.52 -27.35
C GLU A 1067 -5.10 -14.45 -25.93
N VAL A 1068 -6.13 -15.23 -25.66
CA VAL A 1068 -6.77 -15.33 -24.35
C VAL A 1068 -7.03 -16.79 -24.04
N SER A 1069 -6.47 -17.28 -22.93
CA SER A 1069 -6.81 -18.60 -22.36
C SER A 1069 -7.95 -18.47 -21.37
N LEU A 1070 -8.92 -19.38 -21.46
CA LEU A 1070 -10.01 -19.53 -20.49
C LEU A 1070 -9.81 -20.83 -19.70
N GLY A 1071 -9.79 -20.71 -18.38
CA GLY A 1071 -9.48 -21.78 -17.43
C GLY A 1071 -7.98 -21.92 -17.14
N GLU A 1072 -7.66 -22.59 -16.03
CA GLU A 1072 -6.28 -22.88 -15.59
C GLU A 1072 -6.25 -24.22 -14.86
N LEU A 1073 -5.55 -25.21 -15.41
CA LEU A 1073 -5.50 -26.57 -14.85
C LEU A 1073 -4.59 -26.67 -13.62
N THR A 1074 -3.66 -25.74 -13.43
CA THR A 1074 -2.78 -25.73 -12.24
C THR A 1074 -3.48 -25.20 -10.98
N ARG A 1075 -4.71 -24.68 -11.11
CA ARG A 1075 -5.49 -24.16 -9.99
C ARG A 1075 -6.58 -25.14 -9.58
N THR A 1076 -6.66 -25.41 -8.29
CA THR A 1076 -7.70 -26.27 -7.73
C THR A 1076 -9.08 -25.59 -7.69
N ASP A 1077 -9.14 -24.25 -7.74
CA ASP A 1077 -10.36 -23.46 -7.70
C ASP A 1077 -10.93 -23.05 -9.08
N ASP A 1078 -10.23 -23.36 -10.17
CA ASP A 1078 -10.77 -23.24 -11.52
C ASP A 1078 -11.68 -24.42 -11.83
N ALA A 1079 -12.91 -24.13 -12.19
CA ALA A 1079 -13.96 -25.12 -12.41
C ALA A 1079 -14.48 -25.12 -13.85
N LEU A 1080 -13.77 -24.51 -14.79
CA LEU A 1080 -14.11 -24.61 -16.20
C LEU A 1080 -13.82 -26.03 -16.69
N LEU A 1081 -14.80 -26.65 -17.34
CA LEU A 1081 -14.67 -27.98 -17.95
C LEU A 1081 -14.49 -27.90 -19.47
N GLY A 1082 -15.01 -26.83 -20.07
CA GLY A 1082 -14.90 -26.51 -21.49
C GLY A 1082 -15.84 -25.36 -21.85
N PHE A 1083 -15.75 -24.85 -23.07
CA PHE A 1083 -16.59 -23.74 -23.50
C PHE A 1083 -16.92 -23.79 -25.00
N TYR A 1084 -17.99 -23.08 -25.38
CA TYR A 1084 -18.38 -22.85 -26.77
C TYR A 1084 -18.25 -21.37 -27.11
N VAL A 1085 -17.92 -21.07 -28.36
CA VAL A 1085 -17.70 -19.73 -28.88
C VAL A 1085 -18.80 -19.39 -29.89
N ASP A 1086 -19.39 -18.20 -29.77
CA ASP A 1086 -20.34 -17.60 -30.73
C ASP A 1086 -21.55 -18.50 -31.09
N ASP A 1087 -22.09 -19.22 -30.10
CA ASP A 1087 -23.24 -20.12 -30.24
C ASP A 1087 -23.02 -21.33 -31.18
N ASP A 1088 -21.75 -21.66 -31.50
CA ASP A 1088 -21.39 -22.89 -32.20
C ASP A 1088 -21.25 -24.07 -31.21
N TYR A 1089 -22.35 -24.80 -31.02
CA TYR A 1089 -22.40 -25.98 -30.15
C TYR A 1089 -21.91 -27.27 -30.82
N SER A 1090 -21.37 -27.19 -32.04
CA SER A 1090 -20.75 -28.35 -32.72
C SER A 1090 -19.26 -28.50 -32.43
N ARG A 1091 -18.67 -27.54 -31.69
CA ARG A 1091 -17.24 -27.49 -31.35
C ARG A 1091 -17.04 -27.09 -29.90
N LEU A 1092 -16.59 -28.03 -29.08
CA LEU A 1092 -16.22 -27.79 -27.69
C LEU A 1092 -14.74 -27.44 -27.59
N HIS A 1093 -14.43 -26.26 -27.05
CA HIS A 1093 -13.07 -25.89 -26.68
C HIS A 1093 -12.72 -26.48 -25.32
N LEU A 1094 -11.60 -27.21 -25.27
CA LEU A 1094 -11.03 -27.72 -24.03
C LEU A 1094 -10.28 -26.61 -23.30
N VAL A 1095 -10.08 -26.74 -21.99
CA VAL A 1095 -9.33 -25.76 -21.19
C VAL A 1095 -7.85 -25.70 -21.61
N ASP A 1096 -7.24 -26.88 -21.83
CA ASP A 1096 -5.87 -27.02 -22.29
C ASP A 1096 -5.72 -28.30 -23.12
N ARG A 1097 -4.78 -28.29 -24.07
CA ARG A 1097 -4.42 -29.46 -24.90
C ARG A 1097 -3.98 -30.67 -24.08
N VAL A 1098 -3.47 -30.46 -22.88
CA VAL A 1098 -3.10 -31.51 -21.92
C VAL A 1098 -4.31 -32.37 -21.55
N VAL A 1099 -5.53 -31.82 -21.50
CA VAL A 1099 -6.77 -32.60 -21.25
C VAL A 1099 -6.94 -33.68 -22.31
N ALA A 1100 -6.76 -33.33 -23.58
CA ALA A 1100 -6.85 -34.31 -24.67
C ALA A 1100 -5.70 -35.33 -24.61
N ALA A 1101 -4.48 -34.89 -24.28
CA ALA A 1101 -3.30 -35.75 -24.26
C ALA A 1101 -3.26 -36.74 -23.08
N GLN A 1102 -3.79 -36.35 -21.92
CA GLN A 1102 -3.76 -37.16 -20.69
C GLN A 1102 -5.04 -37.95 -20.44
N ALA A 1103 -6.02 -37.86 -21.34
CA ALA A 1103 -7.24 -38.64 -21.25
C ALA A 1103 -6.93 -40.14 -21.21
N ARG A 1104 -7.53 -40.83 -20.23
CA ARG A 1104 -7.43 -42.28 -20.08
C ARG A 1104 -8.58 -42.97 -20.81
N GLU A 1105 -8.42 -44.27 -21.05
CA GLU A 1105 -9.52 -45.11 -21.52
C GLU A 1105 -10.64 -45.16 -20.46
N SER A 1106 -11.79 -44.57 -20.76
CA SER A 1106 -13.00 -44.58 -19.93
C SER A 1106 -14.26 -44.64 -20.80
N GLY A 1107 -15.35 -45.17 -20.23
CA GLY A 1107 -16.62 -45.40 -20.92
C GLY A 1107 -17.37 -46.60 -20.37
N ARG A 1108 -18.54 -46.90 -20.94
CA ARG A 1108 -19.39 -48.00 -20.48
C ARG A 1108 -18.64 -49.34 -20.49
N LEU A 1109 -18.56 -50.01 -19.34
CA LEU A 1109 -17.86 -51.28 -19.14
C LEU A 1109 -16.34 -51.25 -19.46
N ARG A 1110 -15.74 -50.05 -19.48
CA ARG A 1110 -14.31 -49.83 -19.77
C ARG A 1110 -13.63 -49.07 -18.65
N GLY A 1111 -12.31 -49.18 -18.58
CA GLY A 1111 -11.50 -48.47 -17.59
C GLY A 1111 -11.92 -48.75 -16.14
N HIS A 1112 -12.17 -47.70 -15.35
CA HIS A 1112 -12.61 -47.80 -13.95
C HIS A 1112 -14.01 -48.43 -13.79
N LEU A 1113 -14.83 -48.44 -14.85
CA LEU A 1113 -16.18 -49.01 -14.88
C LEU A 1113 -16.22 -50.42 -15.51
N GLY A 1114 -15.06 -51.07 -15.66
CA GLY A 1114 -14.95 -52.43 -16.17
C GLY A 1114 -15.52 -53.51 -15.23
N LEU A 1115 -15.70 -54.73 -15.75
CA LEU A 1115 -16.17 -55.88 -14.97
C LEU A 1115 -15.25 -56.18 -13.76
N LEU A 1116 -15.87 -56.44 -12.60
CA LEU A 1116 -15.23 -56.75 -11.31
C LEU A 1116 -14.08 -57.75 -11.43
N GLY A 1117 -12.86 -57.36 -11.00
CA GLY A 1117 -11.74 -58.30 -10.80
C GLY A 1117 -10.32 -57.75 -10.95
N ALA A 1118 -10.11 -56.59 -11.58
CA ALA A 1118 -8.79 -55.98 -11.70
C ALA A 1118 -8.89 -54.44 -11.63
N VAL A 1119 -8.58 -53.87 -10.46
CA VAL A 1119 -8.36 -52.41 -10.35
C VAL A 1119 -6.99 -52.13 -10.96
N THR A 1120 -6.95 -51.95 -12.27
CA THR A 1120 -5.77 -51.46 -12.99
C THR A 1120 -6.05 -50.05 -13.46
N THR A 1121 -5.07 -49.15 -13.34
CA THR A 1121 -5.22 -47.80 -13.86
C THR A 1121 -5.30 -47.90 -15.40
N PRO A 1122 -6.37 -47.40 -16.05
CA PRO A 1122 -6.53 -47.54 -17.50
C PRO A 1122 -5.38 -46.88 -18.26
N GLY A 1123 -5.03 -47.42 -19.43
CA GLY A 1123 -4.01 -46.83 -20.30
C GLY A 1123 -4.39 -45.43 -20.79
N LEU A 1124 -3.40 -44.68 -21.26
CA LEU A 1124 -3.63 -43.40 -21.96
C LEU A 1124 -4.24 -43.69 -23.34
N ASP A 1125 -5.33 -43.01 -23.66
CA ASP A 1125 -5.99 -43.03 -24.97
C ASP A 1125 -6.34 -41.58 -25.35
N PRO A 1126 -5.40 -40.82 -25.93
CA PRO A 1126 -5.58 -39.39 -26.19
C PRO A 1126 -6.85 -39.07 -26.99
N LEU A 1127 -7.57 -38.02 -26.60
CA LEU A 1127 -8.81 -37.61 -27.25
C LEU A 1127 -8.52 -36.99 -28.61
N ALA A 1128 -8.89 -37.70 -29.68
CA ALA A 1128 -8.83 -37.22 -31.06
C ALA A 1128 -10.22 -37.33 -31.72
N HIS A 1129 -11.05 -36.29 -31.56
CA HIS A 1129 -12.38 -36.23 -32.15
C HIS A 1129 -12.67 -34.82 -32.72
N PRO A 1130 -13.25 -34.67 -33.93
CA PRO A 1130 -13.51 -33.37 -34.56
C PRO A 1130 -14.40 -32.40 -33.77
N TYR A 1131 -15.18 -32.93 -32.84
CA TYR A 1131 -16.00 -32.16 -31.89
C TYR A 1131 -15.16 -31.35 -30.89
N LEU A 1132 -13.93 -31.80 -30.59
CA LEU A 1132 -13.06 -31.17 -29.61
C LEU A 1132 -12.06 -30.25 -30.30
N VAL A 1133 -11.95 -29.02 -29.79
CA VAL A 1133 -10.86 -28.10 -30.10
C VAL A 1133 -9.86 -28.18 -28.94
N PRO A 1134 -8.67 -28.75 -29.16
CA PRO A 1134 -7.74 -29.06 -28.07
C PRO A 1134 -7.14 -27.80 -27.42
N ASP A 1135 -7.03 -26.69 -28.16
CA ASP A 1135 -6.49 -25.44 -27.63
C ASP A 1135 -7.60 -24.58 -27.00
N GLY A 1136 -7.46 -24.30 -25.70
CA GLY A 1136 -8.37 -23.42 -24.93
C GLY A 1136 -8.15 -21.93 -25.14
N GLN A 1137 -7.39 -21.58 -26.18
CA GLN A 1137 -7.07 -20.22 -26.52
C GLN A 1137 -8.02 -19.68 -27.58
N ILE A 1138 -8.48 -18.45 -27.39
CA ILE A 1138 -9.24 -17.69 -28.38
C ILE A 1138 -8.52 -16.38 -28.70
N THR A 1139 -8.65 -15.95 -29.95
CA THR A 1139 -8.08 -14.67 -30.39
C THR A 1139 -9.14 -13.58 -30.40
N ILE A 1140 -8.87 -12.46 -29.73
CA ILE A 1140 -9.78 -11.33 -29.62
C ILE A 1140 -9.12 -10.06 -30.13
N ARG A 1141 -9.87 -9.25 -30.89
CA ARG A 1141 -9.46 -7.90 -31.28
C ARG A 1141 -10.09 -6.86 -30.33
N PRO A 1142 -9.42 -5.73 -30.05
CA PRO A 1142 -10.03 -4.60 -29.35
C PRO A 1142 -11.35 -4.19 -30.02
N GLY A 1143 -12.40 -3.99 -29.21
CA GLY A 1143 -13.74 -3.66 -29.70
C GLY A 1143 -14.57 -4.86 -30.21
N GLN A 1144 -13.97 -6.03 -30.44
CA GLN A 1144 -14.72 -7.26 -30.73
C GLN A 1144 -15.31 -7.81 -29.41
N THR A 1145 -16.59 -8.17 -29.45
CA THR A 1145 -17.24 -8.88 -28.33
C THR A 1145 -17.52 -10.32 -28.75
N VAL A 1146 -17.04 -11.27 -27.96
CA VAL A 1146 -17.22 -12.71 -28.18
C VAL A 1146 -18.27 -13.24 -27.20
N ARG A 1147 -19.19 -14.07 -27.69
CA ARG A 1147 -20.19 -14.76 -26.84
C ARG A 1147 -19.63 -16.10 -26.41
N LEU A 1148 -19.72 -16.39 -25.12
CA LEU A 1148 -19.21 -17.62 -24.53
C LEU A 1148 -20.35 -18.38 -23.84
N THR A 1149 -20.40 -19.68 -24.07
CA THR A 1149 -21.18 -20.60 -23.23
C THR A 1149 -20.19 -21.49 -22.48
N LEU A 1150 -20.11 -21.30 -21.15
CA LEU A 1150 -19.18 -22.00 -20.28
C LEU A 1150 -19.85 -23.24 -19.70
N LEU A 1151 -19.15 -24.37 -19.71
CA LEU A 1151 -19.49 -25.56 -18.94
C LEU A 1151 -18.60 -25.55 -17.70
N MET A 1152 -19.17 -25.30 -16.52
CA MET A 1152 -18.40 -25.16 -15.29
C MET A 1152 -19.09 -25.77 -14.08
N LEU A 1153 -18.34 -26.08 -13.02
CA LEU A 1153 -18.97 -26.49 -11.77
C LEU A 1153 -19.66 -25.30 -11.08
N PRO A 1154 -20.87 -25.48 -10.51
CA PRO A 1154 -21.71 -24.39 -9.99
C PRO A 1154 -21.08 -23.48 -8.92
N LEU A 1155 -20.11 -23.99 -8.14
CA LEU A 1155 -19.51 -23.26 -7.00
C LEU A 1155 -18.04 -22.90 -7.20
N GLY A 1156 -17.50 -23.10 -8.40
CA GLY A 1156 -16.10 -22.76 -8.71
C GLY A 1156 -15.92 -21.46 -9.47
N ARG A 1157 -14.68 -21.17 -9.85
CA ARG A 1157 -14.31 -19.96 -10.61
C ARG A 1157 -13.91 -20.31 -12.03
N VAL A 1158 -13.90 -19.31 -12.91
CA VAL A 1158 -13.33 -19.42 -14.26
C VAL A 1158 -12.32 -18.30 -14.44
N HIS A 1159 -11.07 -18.64 -14.69
CA HIS A 1159 -10.00 -17.67 -14.90
C HIS A 1159 -9.84 -17.31 -16.38
N LEU A 1160 -9.40 -16.08 -16.62
CA LEU A 1160 -9.07 -15.51 -17.92
C LEU A 1160 -7.65 -14.98 -17.85
N THR A 1161 -6.80 -15.50 -18.74
CA THR A 1161 -5.39 -15.14 -18.84
C THR A 1161 -5.09 -14.62 -20.24
N SER A 1162 -4.36 -13.51 -20.34
CA SER A 1162 -4.03 -12.87 -21.64
C SER A 1162 -2.60 -12.35 -21.74
N GLY A 1163 -1.88 -12.25 -20.62
CA GLY A 1163 -0.57 -11.61 -20.50
C GLY A 1163 -0.56 -10.09 -20.69
N VAL A 1164 -1.47 -9.49 -21.45
CA VAL A 1164 -1.51 -8.04 -21.70
C VAL A 1164 -2.18 -7.22 -20.58
N LEU A 1165 -2.96 -7.88 -19.73
CA LEU A 1165 -3.65 -7.33 -18.56
C LEU A 1165 -3.67 -8.39 -17.46
N PRO A 1166 -3.81 -8.00 -16.17
CA PRO A 1166 -3.88 -8.94 -15.06
C PRO A 1166 -4.95 -10.00 -15.26
N ARG A 1167 -4.68 -11.22 -14.76
CA ARG A 1167 -5.63 -12.33 -14.74
C ARG A 1167 -6.93 -11.89 -14.06
N LYS A 1168 -8.05 -12.32 -14.65
CA LYS A 1168 -9.39 -12.00 -14.16
C LYS A 1168 -10.17 -13.29 -13.97
N HIS A 1169 -11.00 -13.37 -12.94
CA HIS A 1169 -11.90 -14.51 -12.76
C HIS A 1169 -13.38 -14.10 -12.72
N LEU A 1170 -14.24 -15.06 -13.04
CA LEU A 1170 -15.68 -15.03 -12.79
C LEU A 1170 -16.06 -16.12 -11.80
N SER A 1171 -17.09 -15.85 -11.00
CA SER A 1171 -17.72 -16.82 -10.11
C SER A 1171 -19.23 -16.69 -10.18
N LEU A 1172 -19.93 -17.80 -9.94
CA LEU A 1172 -21.38 -17.80 -9.83
C LEU A 1172 -21.80 -17.44 -8.40
N SER A 1173 -22.86 -16.65 -8.27
CA SER A 1173 -23.55 -16.49 -7.00
C SER A 1173 -24.27 -17.78 -6.64
N ASP A 1174 -24.19 -18.19 -5.37
CA ASP A 1174 -24.94 -19.33 -4.83
C ASP A 1174 -26.45 -19.22 -5.10
N HIS A 1175 -26.99 -17.99 -5.10
CA HIS A 1175 -28.41 -17.72 -5.38
C HIS A 1175 -28.85 -18.09 -6.80
N TRP A 1176 -27.94 -18.12 -7.78
CA TRP A 1176 -28.26 -18.50 -9.15
C TRP A 1176 -28.37 -20.01 -9.34
N VAL A 1177 -27.68 -20.79 -8.51
CA VAL A 1177 -27.48 -22.24 -8.73
C VAL A 1177 -28.22 -23.10 -7.70
N THR A 1178 -28.22 -22.73 -6.41
CA THR A 1178 -28.72 -23.58 -5.32
C THR A 1178 -30.19 -24.01 -5.48
N PRO A 1179 -31.14 -23.14 -5.88
CA PRO A 1179 -32.53 -23.55 -6.07
C PRO A 1179 -32.71 -24.68 -7.09
N GLY A 1180 -31.94 -24.65 -8.18
CA GLY A 1180 -31.95 -25.69 -9.20
C GLY A 1180 -31.25 -26.96 -8.74
N LEU A 1181 -30.07 -26.83 -8.14
CA LEU A 1181 -29.27 -27.96 -7.65
C LEU A 1181 -30.02 -28.82 -6.62
N ARG A 1182 -30.80 -28.21 -5.72
CA ARG A 1182 -31.63 -28.94 -4.74
C ARG A 1182 -32.69 -29.84 -5.36
N ARG A 1183 -33.07 -29.56 -6.61
CA ARG A 1183 -34.13 -30.27 -7.34
C ARG A 1183 -33.58 -31.23 -8.40
N LEU A 1184 -32.25 -31.26 -8.59
CA LEU A 1184 -31.61 -32.19 -9.52
C LEU A 1184 -31.72 -33.62 -8.99
N VAL A 1185 -32.48 -34.43 -9.70
CA VAL A 1185 -32.62 -35.85 -9.46
C VAL A 1185 -32.49 -36.56 -10.80
N PRO A 1186 -31.54 -37.51 -10.95
CA PRO A 1186 -31.39 -38.25 -12.20
C PRO A 1186 -32.57 -39.20 -12.41
N SER A 1187 -32.89 -39.46 -13.67
CA SER A 1187 -33.90 -40.45 -14.08
C SER A 1187 -33.23 -41.79 -14.37
N VAL A 1188 -33.57 -42.87 -13.66
CA VAL A 1188 -32.92 -44.19 -13.88
C VAL A 1188 -33.79 -45.06 -14.77
N ARG A 1189 -33.31 -45.46 -15.95
CA ARG A 1189 -34.04 -46.36 -16.85
C ARG A 1189 -34.07 -47.79 -16.27
N VAL A 1190 -35.26 -48.39 -16.21
CA VAL A 1190 -35.47 -49.75 -15.72
C VAL A 1190 -36.41 -50.50 -16.65
N GLY A 1191 -35.89 -51.55 -17.29
CA GLY A 1191 -36.71 -52.42 -18.14
C GLY A 1191 -35.92 -53.26 -19.15
N PRO A 1192 -36.57 -54.26 -19.77
CA PRO A 1192 -37.92 -54.72 -19.44
C PRO A 1192 -37.95 -55.50 -18.12
N VAL A 1193 -38.85 -55.11 -17.21
CA VAL A 1193 -39.07 -55.75 -15.92
C VAL A 1193 -40.49 -56.32 -15.85
N LEU A 1194 -40.64 -57.49 -15.22
CA LEU A 1194 -41.96 -58.09 -14.98
C LEU A 1194 -42.57 -57.46 -13.73
N VAL A 1195 -43.64 -56.70 -13.90
CA VAL A 1195 -44.31 -55.96 -12.81
C VAL A 1195 -45.82 -56.24 -12.78
N ASP A 1196 -46.43 -56.20 -11.59
CA ASP A 1196 -47.89 -56.20 -11.45
C ASP A 1196 -48.40 -54.79 -11.80
N PRO A 1197 -49.23 -54.60 -12.84
CA PRO A 1197 -49.68 -53.28 -13.28
C PRO A 1197 -50.52 -52.52 -12.23
N ALA A 1198 -50.99 -53.20 -11.16
CA ALA A 1198 -51.73 -52.59 -10.06
C ALA A 1198 -50.85 -52.13 -8.88
N GLU A 1199 -49.69 -52.77 -8.66
CA GLU A 1199 -48.79 -52.45 -7.54
C GLU A 1199 -47.33 -52.68 -7.98
N ILE A 1200 -46.61 -51.59 -8.30
CA ILE A 1200 -45.24 -51.67 -8.79
C ILE A 1200 -44.28 -51.95 -7.62
N ARG A 1201 -43.66 -53.14 -7.63
CA ARG A 1201 -42.65 -53.56 -6.66
C ARG A 1201 -41.30 -53.69 -7.34
N LEU A 1202 -40.40 -52.76 -7.07
CA LEU A 1202 -39.05 -52.73 -7.61
C LEU A 1202 -38.05 -52.49 -6.46
N PRO A 1203 -36.79 -52.97 -6.58
CA PRO A 1203 -35.75 -52.59 -5.64
C PRO A 1203 -35.54 -51.07 -5.68
N LEU A 1204 -35.60 -50.43 -4.51
CA LEU A 1204 -35.35 -48.99 -4.39
C LEU A 1204 -33.88 -48.69 -4.63
N VAL A 1205 -33.61 -47.63 -5.39
CA VAL A 1205 -32.26 -47.12 -5.59
C VAL A 1205 -31.89 -46.28 -4.36
N ASN A 1206 -31.05 -46.83 -3.46
CA ASN A 1206 -30.73 -46.19 -2.18
C ASN A 1206 -30.21 -44.74 -2.30
N LEU A 1207 -29.61 -44.38 -3.44
CA LEU A 1207 -29.10 -43.03 -3.74
C LEU A 1207 -30.20 -41.98 -4.01
N LEU A 1208 -31.42 -42.41 -4.36
CA LEU A 1208 -32.54 -41.54 -4.74
C LEU A 1208 -33.51 -41.26 -3.57
N GLY A 1209 -33.23 -41.76 -2.36
CA GLY A 1209 -34.12 -41.62 -1.19
C GLY A 1209 -35.40 -42.46 -1.28
N ASP A 1210 -36.34 -42.26 -0.35
CA ASP A 1210 -37.46 -43.20 -0.13
C ASP A 1210 -38.70 -42.95 -1.02
N LYS A 1211 -38.81 -41.78 -1.65
CA LYS A 1211 -40.01 -41.34 -2.42
C LYS A 1211 -39.86 -41.62 -3.92
N GLN A 1212 -39.67 -42.88 -4.28
CA GLN A 1212 -39.45 -43.29 -5.68
C GLN A 1212 -40.76 -43.65 -6.40
N THR A 1213 -40.86 -43.27 -7.66
CA THR A 1213 -41.98 -43.54 -8.58
C THR A 1213 -41.44 -44.20 -9.85
N PHE A 1214 -42.23 -45.11 -10.41
CA PHE A 1214 -42.01 -45.73 -11.70
C PHE A 1214 -42.86 -45.00 -12.74
N THR A 1215 -42.20 -44.18 -13.56
CA THR A 1215 -42.78 -43.42 -14.66
C THR A 1215 -42.70 -44.23 -15.95
N ARG A 1216 -43.83 -44.47 -16.62
CA ARG A 1216 -43.89 -45.22 -17.89
C ARG A 1216 -44.77 -44.55 -18.94
N ARG A 1217 -44.46 -44.76 -20.22
CA ARG A 1217 -45.32 -44.33 -21.33
C ARG A 1217 -46.51 -45.27 -21.46
N THR A 1218 -47.70 -44.69 -21.55
CA THR A 1218 -48.97 -45.43 -21.78
C THR A 1218 -49.58 -45.15 -23.16
N GLY A 1219 -48.96 -44.24 -23.92
CA GLY A 1219 -49.35 -43.84 -25.27
C GLY A 1219 -48.31 -42.85 -25.86
N PRO A 1220 -48.52 -42.33 -27.08
CA PRO A 1220 -47.54 -41.47 -27.76
C PRO A 1220 -47.18 -40.17 -27.02
N LEU A 1221 -48.12 -39.61 -26.24
CA LEU A 1221 -47.94 -38.37 -25.47
C LEU A 1221 -48.30 -38.52 -23.98
N THR A 1222 -48.73 -39.71 -23.54
CA THR A 1222 -49.27 -39.93 -22.20
C THR A 1222 -48.30 -40.71 -21.33
N TRP A 1223 -48.09 -40.20 -20.12
CA TRP A 1223 -47.25 -40.80 -19.08
C TRP A 1223 -48.09 -41.18 -17.88
N ARG A 1224 -47.62 -42.18 -17.14
CA ARG A 1224 -48.21 -42.62 -15.87
C ARG A 1224 -47.11 -42.81 -14.85
N ASP A 1225 -47.30 -42.23 -13.67
CA ASP A 1225 -46.44 -42.39 -12.51
C ASP A 1225 -47.11 -43.33 -11.50
N ASP A 1226 -46.43 -44.41 -11.15
CA ASP A 1226 -46.88 -45.40 -10.16
C ASP A 1226 -45.86 -45.43 -8.99
N PRO A 1227 -46.25 -45.26 -7.70
CA PRO A 1227 -45.30 -45.30 -6.59
C PRO A 1227 -44.65 -46.68 -6.44
N ILE A 1228 -43.35 -46.71 -6.16
CA ILE A 1228 -42.62 -47.96 -5.97
C ILE A 1228 -42.76 -48.41 -4.53
N VAL A 1229 -43.36 -49.59 -4.34
CA VAL A 1229 -43.44 -50.25 -3.03
C VAL A 1229 -42.22 -51.15 -2.84
N ALA A 1230 -41.58 -51.08 -1.67
CA ALA A 1230 -40.41 -51.90 -1.37
C ALA A 1230 -40.72 -53.41 -1.51
N ALA A 1231 -39.81 -54.15 -2.16
CA ALA A 1231 -39.94 -55.59 -2.31
C ALA A 1231 -39.83 -56.32 -0.95
N THR A 1232 -40.83 -57.15 -0.61
CA THR A 1232 -40.80 -57.99 0.61
C THR A 1232 -40.06 -59.31 0.36
N GLN A 1233 -39.40 -59.88 1.38
CA GLN A 1233 -38.73 -61.20 1.28
C GLN A 1233 -39.71 -62.39 1.12
N THR A 1234 -41.02 -62.16 1.16
CA THR A 1234 -42.07 -63.16 1.02
C THR A 1234 -42.55 -63.23 -0.44
N ALA A 1235 -42.43 -64.40 -1.08
CA ALA A 1235 -42.92 -64.63 -2.44
C ALA A 1235 -44.45 -64.80 -2.43
N TYR A 1236 -45.18 -63.77 -2.86
CA TYR A 1236 -46.63 -63.86 -3.09
C TYR A 1236 -46.93 -64.17 -4.56
N LEU A 1237 -47.94 -65.03 -4.81
CA LEU A 1237 -48.56 -65.09 -6.14
C LEU A 1237 -49.34 -63.78 -6.37
N PRO A 1238 -49.11 -63.09 -7.50
CA PRO A 1238 -49.77 -61.82 -7.82
C PRO A 1238 -51.27 -61.99 -8.01
N ARG A 1239 -52.03 -60.91 -7.81
CA ARG A 1239 -53.48 -60.90 -8.05
C ARG A 1239 -53.82 -60.64 -9.53
N SER A 1240 -52.88 -60.08 -10.28
CA SER A 1240 -52.99 -59.79 -11.72
C SER A 1240 -51.89 -60.52 -12.51
N PRO A 1241 -52.08 -60.77 -13.82
CA PRO A 1241 -50.98 -61.18 -14.69
C PRO A 1241 -49.88 -60.12 -14.66
N HIS A 1242 -48.62 -60.54 -14.51
CA HIS A 1242 -47.50 -59.61 -14.67
C HIS A 1242 -47.35 -59.25 -16.14
N GLU A 1243 -46.97 -58.00 -16.38
CA GLU A 1243 -46.64 -57.49 -17.71
C GLU A 1243 -45.15 -57.16 -17.77
N ALA A 1244 -44.52 -57.43 -18.90
CA ALA A 1244 -43.18 -56.92 -19.18
C ALA A 1244 -43.31 -55.45 -19.54
N GLN A 1245 -42.77 -54.58 -18.70
CA GLN A 1245 -42.84 -53.13 -18.87
C GLN A 1245 -41.44 -52.53 -18.76
N GLU A 1246 -41.21 -51.47 -19.51
CA GLU A 1246 -40.05 -50.60 -19.35
C GLU A 1246 -40.52 -49.22 -18.88
N GLY A 1247 -39.67 -48.54 -18.11
CA GLY A 1247 -39.96 -47.23 -17.58
C GLY A 1247 -38.74 -46.63 -16.88
N TRP A 1248 -38.97 -45.58 -16.12
CA TRP A 1248 -37.94 -44.83 -15.39
C TRP A 1248 -38.29 -44.75 -13.92
N ILE A 1249 -37.29 -44.94 -13.05
CA ILE A 1249 -37.40 -44.66 -11.63
C ILE A 1249 -37.02 -43.19 -11.39
N ARG A 1250 -37.90 -42.46 -10.69
CA ARG A 1250 -37.75 -41.02 -10.40
C ARG A 1250 -38.15 -40.70 -8.96
N VAL A 1251 -37.70 -39.57 -8.44
CA VAL A 1251 -38.11 -39.09 -7.10
C VAL A 1251 -39.18 -38.01 -7.25
N THR A 1252 -40.26 -38.13 -6.49
CA THR A 1252 -41.26 -37.06 -6.42
C THR A 1252 -40.73 -35.93 -5.53
N PRO A 1253 -40.64 -34.68 -6.00
CA PRO A 1253 -40.21 -33.56 -5.17
C PRO A 1253 -41.14 -33.42 -3.94
N GLU A 1254 -40.59 -33.11 -2.77
CA GLU A 1254 -41.40 -32.66 -1.63
C GLU A 1254 -41.99 -31.27 -1.95
N GLU A 1255 -43.30 -31.09 -1.81
CA GLU A 1255 -43.90 -29.76 -1.82
C GLU A 1255 -43.32 -28.97 -0.63
N GLU A 1256 -42.58 -27.89 -0.92
CA GLU A 1256 -42.19 -26.93 0.10
C GLU A 1256 -43.47 -26.25 0.63
N ASP A 1257 -43.67 -26.28 1.95
CA ASP A 1257 -44.67 -25.45 2.63
C ASP A 1257 -44.44 -23.98 2.22
N PRO A 1258 -45.47 -23.27 1.74
CA PRO A 1258 -45.30 -21.89 1.29
C PRO A 1258 -44.98 -21.00 2.49
N ALA A 1259 -43.74 -20.49 2.53
CA ALA A 1259 -43.25 -19.55 3.54
C ALA A 1259 -43.61 -18.10 3.22
#